data_AF-A0A955JBJ5-F1
#
_entry.id   AF-A0A955JBJ5-F1
#
_cell.length_a   1.000
_cell.length_b   1.000
_cell.length_c   1.000
_cell.angle_alpha   90.00
_cell.angle_beta   90.00
_cell.angle_gamma   90.00
#
_symmetry.space_group_name_H-M   'P 1'
#
loop_
_entity.id
_entity.type
_entity.pdbx_description
1 polymer ?
#
loop_
_entity_poly.entity_id
_entity_poly.type
_entity_poly.pdbx_seq_one_letter_code
_entity_poly.pdbx_strand_id
1 'polypeptide(L)'
;GRLRGYRVAVQAVDAPGLRLLGVNADEGRRDRLASTPAREASEDWLWPHHDDDDEWAKRYGAGFSLTRCDLAHVEGCEARRGQNGLLLASSRRVRIVGNDFAWNSGWGVALWRASENIIAWNVLDHCVRGMSPGVYFRGQDSAAILLFEQCCSNVVYRNHATHSGDGLFLYAGHETTQRTGQGGSNHNVVVDNDFRFAVANGIEATFSTGNVFAGNDVSGSDHGVWAGYSRDTLIVEQRAVDCMTAGISIEHGVGNRIVGNEIEGGRHGIHLWWDDDKELLAGPYGQQQDTRSADNTIEGNTIRGSEIALRLVQDEGSTVRWNDLGASAVGLQLEGTTRPRELAFNRFVGTRRRRGEAPRALQAPDGFALDPRNTRHLRLADEDRPDVAALVANRAFPRPAVRRPAPPDVAQPRRMPEPVAAPMGRDAFRIGPYGPLQPSDAAVLPESLEGGRSATLFVFAPGPWEVCTTSGDVEVEPARGSGDGRVVVRAAASAPARPLPFTLEICMPGELFPVSGQLLPVVWDVAWYLLDADPLAEPESVGRAFAGEPVARQRVDALLFPWRAGSPPGVRADRFATRARTEVDLPAGRWRLRVTSDDGVRVRVDGREVLVNWTRHGPTEDKVELDLEAGRHAIEIEHMEIDGWAWLEAHLERVP
;
A
#
# COMPACT_ATOMS: atom_id res chain seq x y z
N GLY A 1 -16.66 -25.03 -19.08
CA GLY A 1 -18.05 -24.56 -18.85
C GLY A 1 -18.02 -23.16 -18.28
N ARG A 2 -19.12 -22.40 -18.31
CA ARG A 2 -19.19 -21.02 -17.79
C ARG A 2 -20.11 -20.96 -16.57
N LEU A 3 -19.63 -20.34 -15.49
CA LEU A 3 -20.34 -20.17 -14.21
C LEU A 3 -20.22 -18.69 -13.80
N ARG A 4 -21.32 -18.02 -13.42
CA ARG A 4 -21.33 -16.57 -13.13
C ARG A 4 -22.30 -16.24 -12.00
N GLY A 5 -22.03 -15.16 -11.26
CA GLY A 5 -22.95 -14.63 -10.24
C GLY A 5 -23.03 -15.44 -8.95
N TYR A 6 -22.17 -16.44 -8.75
CA TYR A 6 -22.10 -17.22 -7.52
C TYR A 6 -21.14 -16.57 -6.52
N ARG A 7 -21.38 -16.80 -5.22
CA ARG A 7 -20.39 -16.49 -4.17
C ARG A 7 -19.13 -17.35 -4.33
N VAL A 8 -19.33 -18.65 -4.56
CA VAL A 8 -18.27 -19.59 -4.97
C VAL A 8 -18.78 -20.34 -6.19
N ALA A 9 -18.10 -20.24 -7.34
CA ALA A 9 -18.59 -20.87 -8.55
C ALA A 9 -18.35 -22.39 -8.56
N VAL A 10 -17.19 -22.84 -8.08
CA VAL A 10 -16.88 -24.25 -7.85
C VAL A 10 -16.29 -24.42 -6.46
N GLN A 11 -16.98 -25.17 -5.61
CA GLN A 11 -16.47 -25.59 -4.31
C GLN A 11 -16.23 -27.10 -4.32
N ALA A 12 -15.04 -27.52 -3.91
CA ALA A 12 -14.71 -28.93 -3.75
C ALA A 12 -14.05 -29.16 -2.39
N VAL A 13 -14.47 -30.23 -1.73
CA VAL A 13 -14.02 -30.62 -0.39
C VAL A 13 -13.73 -32.12 -0.42
N ASP A 14 -12.57 -32.53 0.09
CA ASP A 14 -12.15 -33.93 0.15
C ASP A 14 -12.14 -34.62 -1.24
N ALA A 15 -11.63 -33.91 -2.24
CA ALA A 15 -11.63 -34.34 -3.64
C ALA A 15 -10.20 -34.48 -4.20
N PRO A 16 -9.41 -35.48 -3.76
CA PRO A 16 -8.06 -35.67 -4.25
C PRO A 16 -8.04 -36.03 -5.73
N GLY A 17 -7.07 -35.49 -6.47
CA GLY A 17 -6.91 -35.69 -7.91
C GLY A 17 -7.96 -34.98 -8.77
N LEU A 18 -8.73 -34.04 -8.20
CA LEU A 18 -9.68 -33.21 -8.94
C LEU A 18 -9.01 -32.52 -10.14
N ARG A 19 -9.71 -32.44 -11.27
CA ARG A 19 -9.23 -31.74 -12.47
C ARG A 19 -10.21 -30.65 -12.88
N LEU A 20 -9.78 -29.40 -12.83
CA LEU A 20 -10.48 -28.23 -13.32
C LEU A 20 -9.72 -27.72 -14.55
N LEU A 21 -10.30 -27.91 -15.73
CA LEU A 21 -9.65 -27.64 -17.01
C LEU A 21 -10.55 -26.73 -17.85
N GLY A 22 -10.09 -25.53 -18.20
CA GLY A 22 -10.86 -24.64 -19.08
C GLY A 22 -12.21 -24.19 -18.50
N VAL A 23 -12.29 -24.04 -17.19
CA VAL A 23 -13.52 -23.56 -16.52
C VAL A 23 -13.46 -22.03 -16.42
N ASN A 24 -14.51 -21.36 -16.91
CA ASN A 24 -14.67 -19.91 -16.76
C ASN A 24 -15.66 -19.64 -15.63
N ALA A 25 -15.18 -18.99 -14.59
CA ALA A 25 -15.87 -18.59 -13.36
C ALA A 25 -15.78 -17.06 -13.14
N ASP A 26 -15.74 -16.29 -14.24
CA ASP A 26 -15.71 -14.82 -14.24
C ASP A 26 -16.96 -14.20 -13.61
N GLU A 27 -16.87 -12.93 -13.21
CA GLU A 27 -18.01 -12.15 -12.69
C GLU A 27 -18.64 -12.81 -11.45
N GLY A 28 -17.76 -13.22 -10.53
CA GLY A 28 -18.15 -13.72 -9.21
C GLY A 28 -18.58 -12.60 -8.26
N ARG A 29 -19.07 -12.99 -7.07
CA ARG A 29 -19.34 -12.05 -5.98
C ARG A 29 -18.08 -11.22 -5.67
N ARG A 30 -18.29 -9.94 -5.37
CA ARG A 30 -17.33 -9.03 -4.75
C ARG A 30 -18.03 -7.99 -3.91
N ASP A 31 -17.45 -7.65 -2.77
CA ASP A 31 -17.96 -6.62 -1.89
C ASP A 31 -17.79 -5.22 -2.50
N ARG A 32 -18.76 -4.35 -2.24
CA ARG A 32 -18.65 -2.93 -2.57
C ARG A 32 -17.65 -2.29 -1.61
N LEU A 33 -16.72 -1.51 -2.14
CA LEU A 33 -15.75 -0.75 -1.36
C LEU A 33 -16.42 0.47 -0.74
N ALA A 34 -16.07 0.75 0.52
CA ALA A 34 -16.37 2.00 1.20
C ALA A 34 -15.36 3.10 0.82
N SER A 35 -14.15 2.71 0.43
CA SER A 35 -13.10 3.60 -0.06
C SER A 35 -13.55 4.28 -1.35
N THR A 36 -13.20 5.55 -1.49
CA THR A 36 -13.49 6.37 -2.66
C THR A 36 -12.19 6.80 -3.33
N PRO A 37 -12.22 7.43 -4.51
CA PRO A 37 -11.04 8.05 -5.08
C PRO A 37 -10.38 9.10 -4.16
N ALA A 38 -11.13 9.74 -3.26
CA ALA A 38 -10.63 10.80 -2.39
C ALA A 38 -10.21 10.32 -0.99
N ARG A 39 -10.66 9.15 -0.54
CA ARG A 39 -10.42 8.68 0.84
C ARG A 39 -10.40 7.16 0.95
N GLU A 40 -9.52 6.66 1.80
CA GLU A 40 -9.49 5.26 2.24
C GLU A 40 -10.53 5.02 3.35
N ALA A 41 -11.17 3.85 3.32
CA ALA A 41 -11.94 3.30 4.43
C ALA A 41 -11.24 2.06 5.01
N SER A 42 -10.99 2.06 6.32
CA SER A 42 -10.35 0.95 7.03
C SER A 42 -11.19 -0.34 7.03
N GLU A 43 -12.51 -0.22 6.88
CA GLU A 43 -13.44 -1.35 6.81
C GLU A 43 -13.24 -2.24 5.57
N ASP A 44 -12.60 -1.70 4.53
CA ASP A 44 -12.31 -2.47 3.32
C ASP A 44 -11.14 -3.44 3.49
N TRP A 45 -10.37 -3.38 4.57
CA TRP A 45 -9.25 -4.29 4.78
C TRP A 45 -9.71 -5.75 4.81
N LEU A 46 -9.04 -6.60 3.99
CA LEU A 46 -9.23 -8.03 4.06
C LEU A 46 -8.59 -8.58 5.33
N TRP A 47 -9.10 -9.71 5.81
CA TRP A 47 -8.61 -10.35 7.02
C TRP A 47 -8.19 -11.79 6.71
N PRO A 48 -6.95 -12.00 6.23
CA PRO A 48 -6.45 -13.33 5.85
C PRO A 48 -6.11 -14.24 7.04
N HIS A 49 -6.18 -13.75 8.29
CA HIS A 49 -5.59 -14.45 9.42
C HIS A 49 -6.36 -15.69 9.92
N HIS A 50 -7.55 -16.00 9.40
CA HIS A 50 -8.35 -17.18 9.75
C HIS A 50 -9.02 -17.80 8.51
N ASP A 51 -8.86 -19.11 8.30
CA ASP A 51 -9.61 -19.91 7.30
C ASP A 51 -9.79 -21.38 7.74
N ASP A 52 -9.82 -21.65 9.06
CA ASP A 52 -9.98 -23.02 9.57
C ASP A 52 -11.40 -23.58 9.35
N ASP A 53 -12.38 -22.70 9.17
CA ASP A 53 -13.79 -22.98 8.96
C ASP A 53 -14.29 -22.42 7.60
N ASP A 54 -13.45 -22.36 6.56
CA ASP A 54 -13.75 -21.79 5.24
C ASP A 54 -14.24 -20.31 5.31
N GLU A 55 -13.74 -19.52 6.25
CA GLU A 55 -14.09 -18.11 6.44
C GLU A 55 -13.87 -17.29 5.17
N TRP A 56 -12.81 -17.54 4.41
CA TRP A 56 -12.53 -16.82 3.17
C TRP A 56 -13.62 -17.05 2.13
N ALA A 57 -14.05 -18.30 1.93
CA ALA A 57 -15.12 -18.64 1.00
C ALA A 57 -16.47 -18.06 1.44
N LYS A 58 -16.76 -18.09 2.75
CA LYS A 58 -18.00 -17.55 3.33
C LYS A 58 -18.07 -16.03 3.28
N ARG A 59 -16.96 -15.34 3.60
CA ARG A 59 -16.91 -13.88 3.73
C ARG A 59 -16.64 -13.20 2.40
N TYR A 60 -15.67 -13.69 1.64
CA TYR A 60 -15.15 -13.02 0.44
C TYR A 60 -15.60 -13.70 -0.86
N GLY A 61 -15.78 -15.03 -0.84
CA GLY A 61 -16.14 -15.79 -2.05
C GLY A 61 -14.98 -15.94 -3.03
N ALA A 62 -15.16 -16.70 -4.12
CA ALA A 62 -14.14 -16.95 -5.12
C ALA A 62 -14.70 -17.55 -6.42
N GLY A 63 -13.91 -17.55 -7.50
CA GLY A 63 -14.18 -18.44 -8.64
C GLY A 63 -14.11 -19.92 -8.22
N PHE A 64 -13.03 -20.29 -7.54
CA PHE A 64 -12.75 -21.65 -7.12
C PHE A 64 -12.38 -21.71 -5.63
N SER A 65 -12.92 -22.67 -4.89
CA SER A 65 -12.53 -22.95 -3.50
C SER A 65 -12.32 -24.44 -3.32
N LEU A 66 -11.09 -24.83 -2.97
CA LEU A 66 -10.65 -26.21 -2.86
C LEU A 66 -10.10 -26.46 -1.45
N THR A 67 -10.73 -27.37 -0.71
CA THR A 67 -10.31 -27.74 0.64
C THR A 67 -9.99 -29.24 0.68
N ARG A 68 -8.81 -29.63 1.17
CA ARG A 68 -8.34 -31.04 1.23
C ARG A 68 -8.42 -31.75 -0.13
N CYS A 69 -7.95 -31.09 -1.17
CA CYS A 69 -7.98 -31.56 -2.56
C CYS A 69 -6.57 -31.88 -3.06
N ASP A 70 -5.87 -32.78 -2.37
CA ASP A 70 -4.50 -33.15 -2.72
C ASP A 70 -4.38 -33.62 -4.18
N LEU A 71 -3.25 -33.33 -4.84
CA LEU A 71 -2.98 -33.70 -6.23
C LEU A 71 -3.97 -33.11 -7.25
N ALA A 72 -4.77 -32.11 -6.87
CA ALA A 72 -5.66 -31.44 -7.82
C ALA A 72 -4.88 -30.72 -8.92
N HIS A 73 -5.53 -30.54 -10.07
CA HIS A 73 -4.97 -29.85 -11.23
C HIS A 73 -5.95 -28.81 -11.76
N VAL A 74 -5.57 -27.54 -11.67
CA VAL A 74 -6.30 -26.37 -12.15
C VAL A 74 -5.50 -25.75 -13.30
N GLU A 75 -6.00 -25.91 -14.53
CA GLU A 75 -5.31 -25.46 -15.74
C GLU A 75 -6.24 -24.74 -16.72
N GLY A 76 -5.79 -23.60 -17.25
CA GLY A 76 -6.53 -22.84 -18.26
C GLY A 76 -7.89 -22.32 -17.77
N CYS A 77 -8.08 -22.16 -16.46
CA CYS A 77 -9.30 -21.62 -15.90
C CYS A 77 -9.26 -20.09 -15.83
N GLU A 78 -10.44 -19.47 -15.84
CA GLU A 78 -10.62 -18.02 -15.77
C GLU A 78 -11.50 -17.68 -14.57
N ALA A 79 -11.12 -16.68 -13.77
CA ALA A 79 -11.93 -16.14 -12.67
C ALA A 79 -11.50 -14.70 -12.39
N ARG A 80 -11.96 -13.79 -13.24
CA ARG A 80 -11.77 -12.33 -13.18
C ARG A 80 -13.02 -11.63 -12.66
N ARG A 81 -12.86 -10.36 -12.26
CA ARG A 81 -13.97 -9.48 -11.84
C ARG A 81 -14.80 -10.06 -10.69
N GLY A 82 -14.19 -10.92 -9.88
CA GLY A 82 -14.73 -11.37 -8.59
C GLY A 82 -13.91 -10.77 -7.45
N GLN A 83 -14.12 -11.29 -6.24
CA GLN A 83 -13.27 -10.93 -5.11
C GLN A 83 -11.97 -11.73 -5.12
N ASN A 84 -12.06 -13.05 -5.38
CA ASN A 84 -10.90 -13.93 -5.40
C ASN A 84 -10.96 -14.90 -6.59
N GLY A 85 -9.80 -15.30 -7.11
CA GLY A 85 -9.69 -16.31 -8.16
C GLY A 85 -9.81 -17.73 -7.62
N LEU A 86 -8.81 -18.17 -6.86
CA LEU A 86 -8.74 -19.50 -6.25
C LEU A 86 -8.38 -19.41 -4.77
N LEU A 87 -9.18 -20.05 -3.92
CA LEU A 87 -8.87 -20.33 -2.52
C LEU A 87 -8.48 -21.81 -2.39
N LEU A 88 -7.34 -22.09 -1.77
CA LEU A 88 -6.81 -23.44 -1.57
C LEU A 88 -6.46 -23.65 -0.09
N ALA A 89 -7.24 -24.49 0.59
CA ALA A 89 -7.04 -24.78 2.01
C ALA A 89 -6.62 -26.24 2.23
N SER A 90 -5.68 -26.46 3.17
CA SER A 90 -5.30 -27.79 3.68
C SER A 90 -5.03 -28.83 2.58
N SER A 91 -4.36 -28.41 1.50
CA SER A 91 -4.14 -29.24 0.31
C SER A 91 -2.66 -29.28 -0.08
N ARG A 92 -2.25 -30.39 -0.69
CA ARG A 92 -0.86 -30.62 -1.09
C ARG A 92 -0.72 -31.04 -2.53
N ARG A 93 0.42 -30.68 -3.14
CA ARG A 93 0.81 -31.11 -4.50
C ARG A 93 -0.22 -30.75 -5.57
N VAL A 94 -0.93 -29.65 -5.38
CA VAL A 94 -1.86 -29.09 -6.35
C VAL A 94 -1.08 -28.34 -7.43
N ARG A 95 -1.48 -28.53 -8.68
CA ARG A 95 -0.93 -27.81 -9.83
C ARG A 95 -1.91 -26.73 -10.26
N ILE A 96 -1.49 -25.47 -10.15
CA ILE A 96 -2.24 -24.27 -10.52
C ILE A 96 -1.46 -23.59 -11.65
N VAL A 97 -1.76 -23.97 -12.88
CA VAL A 97 -0.88 -23.67 -14.03
C VAL A 97 -1.64 -23.03 -15.19
N GLY A 98 -1.18 -21.90 -15.70
CA GLY A 98 -1.75 -21.28 -16.90
C GLY A 98 -3.18 -20.78 -16.75
N ASN A 99 -3.56 -20.31 -15.56
CA ASN A 99 -4.88 -19.74 -15.29
C ASN A 99 -4.86 -18.22 -15.41
N ASP A 100 -6.04 -17.64 -15.60
CA ASP A 100 -6.23 -16.19 -15.57
C ASP A 100 -7.18 -15.80 -14.45
N PHE A 101 -6.59 -15.36 -13.34
CA PHE A 101 -7.28 -14.90 -12.14
C PHE A 101 -6.97 -13.42 -11.86
N ALA A 102 -6.82 -12.63 -12.92
CA ALA A 102 -6.57 -11.19 -12.83
C ALA A 102 -7.85 -10.38 -12.56
N TRP A 103 -7.68 -9.10 -12.20
CA TRP A 103 -8.76 -8.13 -12.02
C TRP A 103 -9.75 -8.52 -10.91
N ASN A 104 -9.23 -9.04 -9.81
CA ASN A 104 -9.99 -9.40 -8.63
C ASN A 104 -9.79 -8.36 -7.52
N SER A 105 -10.84 -8.10 -6.72
CA SER A 105 -10.78 -7.10 -5.64
C SER A 105 -10.17 -7.60 -4.33
N GLY A 106 -9.45 -8.71 -4.41
CA GLY A 106 -8.84 -9.44 -3.30
C GLY A 106 -7.67 -10.26 -3.81
N TRP A 107 -7.78 -11.60 -3.75
CA TRP A 107 -6.67 -12.51 -4.02
C TRP A 107 -6.78 -13.22 -5.37
N GLY A 108 -5.69 -13.25 -6.14
CA GLY A 108 -5.61 -14.09 -7.35
C GLY A 108 -5.62 -15.57 -6.97
N VAL A 109 -4.63 -15.98 -6.18
CA VAL A 109 -4.51 -17.32 -5.59
C VAL A 109 -4.19 -17.19 -4.10
N ALA A 110 -5.02 -17.77 -3.22
CA ALA A 110 -4.81 -17.75 -1.78
C ALA A 110 -4.67 -19.16 -1.20
N LEU A 111 -3.65 -19.37 -0.38
CA LEU A 111 -3.32 -20.63 0.27
C LEU A 111 -3.43 -20.51 1.78
N TRP A 112 -4.16 -21.45 2.40
CA TRP A 112 -4.23 -21.64 3.85
C TRP A 112 -3.74 -23.04 4.22
N ARG A 113 -2.66 -23.17 5.01
CA ARG A 113 -2.09 -24.47 5.40
C ARG A 113 -1.89 -25.44 4.22
N ALA A 114 -1.51 -24.90 3.06
CA ALA A 114 -1.36 -25.62 1.81
C ALA A 114 0.12 -25.66 1.39
N SER A 115 0.63 -26.85 1.09
CA SER A 115 2.08 -27.09 0.96
C SER A 115 2.42 -27.94 -0.27
N GLU A 116 3.66 -27.87 -0.74
CA GLU A 116 4.14 -28.64 -1.91
C GLU A 116 3.38 -28.35 -3.22
N ASN A 117 2.72 -27.20 -3.33
CA ASN A 117 1.94 -26.85 -4.52
C ASN A 117 2.79 -26.14 -5.58
N ILE A 118 2.31 -26.14 -6.82
CA ILE A 118 2.92 -25.44 -7.96
C ILE A 118 1.95 -24.38 -8.43
N ILE A 119 2.39 -23.12 -8.46
CA ILE A 119 1.66 -21.96 -8.95
C ILE A 119 2.52 -21.33 -10.05
N ALA A 120 2.20 -21.60 -11.31
CA ALA A 120 3.07 -21.19 -12.41
C ALA A 120 2.36 -20.75 -13.70
N TRP A 121 2.95 -19.77 -14.40
CA TRP A 121 2.42 -19.18 -15.64
C TRP A 121 0.98 -18.67 -15.55
N ASN A 122 0.53 -18.26 -14.36
CA ASN A 122 -0.77 -17.65 -14.21
C ASN A 122 -0.71 -16.15 -14.50
N VAL A 123 -1.82 -15.59 -14.96
CA VAL A 123 -2.06 -14.16 -15.07
C VAL A 123 -2.93 -13.75 -13.88
N LEU A 124 -2.37 -12.94 -13.01
CA LEU A 124 -2.88 -12.54 -11.70
C LEU A 124 -2.82 -11.01 -11.53
N ASP A 125 -2.73 -10.27 -12.63
CA ASP A 125 -2.61 -8.82 -12.61
C ASP A 125 -3.80 -8.14 -11.96
N HIS A 126 -3.58 -6.98 -11.37
CA HIS A 126 -4.65 -6.17 -10.79
C HIS A 126 -5.50 -6.96 -9.78
N CYS A 127 -4.87 -7.81 -8.96
CA CYS A 127 -5.50 -8.35 -7.76
C CYS A 127 -5.31 -7.34 -6.62
N VAL A 128 -6.16 -6.32 -6.62
CA VAL A 128 -5.99 -5.14 -5.78
C VAL A 128 -7.34 -4.67 -5.24
N ARG A 129 -7.38 -4.27 -3.97
CA ARG A 129 -8.60 -3.83 -3.31
C ARG A 129 -8.71 -2.31 -3.22
N GLY A 130 -7.88 -1.67 -2.39
CA GLY A 130 -7.93 -0.23 -2.16
C GLY A 130 -6.63 0.47 -2.51
N MET A 131 -6.73 1.40 -3.46
CA MET A 131 -5.65 2.25 -3.93
C MET A 131 -6.25 3.43 -4.69
N SER A 132 -5.74 4.64 -4.46
CA SER A 132 -6.03 5.81 -5.29
C SER A 132 -4.73 6.60 -5.54
N PRO A 133 -4.28 6.74 -6.80
CA PRO A 133 -3.06 7.46 -7.15
C PRO A 133 -3.00 8.86 -6.53
N GLY A 134 -1.92 9.14 -5.79
CA GLY A 134 -1.70 10.42 -5.11
C GLY A 134 -2.54 10.64 -3.85
N VAL A 135 -3.41 9.70 -3.47
CA VAL A 135 -4.31 9.86 -2.32
C VAL A 135 -4.05 8.82 -1.21
N TYR A 136 -4.07 7.52 -1.52
CA TYR A 136 -3.72 6.45 -0.57
C TYR A 136 -3.22 5.22 -1.33
N PHE A 137 -2.27 4.51 -0.73
CA PHE A 137 -1.50 3.44 -1.39
C PHE A 137 -1.33 2.29 -0.38
N ARG A 138 -2.40 1.51 -0.14
CA ARG A 138 -2.42 0.51 0.95
C ARG A 138 -2.66 -0.92 0.51
N GLY A 139 -3.32 -1.16 -0.63
CA GLY A 139 -3.63 -2.52 -1.10
C GLY A 139 -4.67 -3.26 -0.25
N GLN A 140 -4.85 -2.91 1.03
CA GLN A 140 -5.88 -3.43 1.93
C GLN A 140 -5.86 -4.97 2.03
N ASP A 141 -4.66 -5.54 2.23
CA ASP A 141 -4.38 -6.98 2.34
C ASP A 141 -4.80 -7.83 1.11
N SER A 142 -4.96 -7.19 -0.05
CA SER A 142 -5.08 -7.88 -1.34
C SER A 142 -3.71 -8.31 -1.88
N ALA A 143 -3.68 -9.34 -2.72
CA ALA A 143 -2.45 -9.86 -3.29
C ALA A 143 -2.71 -10.67 -4.57
N ALA A 144 -1.76 -10.70 -5.50
CA ALA A 144 -1.83 -11.69 -6.58
C ALA A 144 -1.73 -13.11 -6.03
N ILE A 145 -0.80 -13.34 -5.10
CA ILE A 145 -0.57 -14.64 -4.46
C ILE A 145 -0.47 -14.46 -2.95
N LEU A 146 -1.32 -15.15 -2.19
CA LEU A 146 -1.35 -15.14 -0.73
C LEU A 146 -0.96 -16.52 -0.18
N LEU A 147 0.02 -16.59 0.72
CA LEU A 147 0.46 -17.79 1.44
C LEU A 147 0.35 -17.52 2.94
N PHE A 148 -0.73 -17.99 3.57
CA PHE A 148 -1.01 -17.74 4.97
C PHE A 148 -1.03 -19.03 5.79
N GLU A 149 -0.39 -18.97 6.97
CA GLU A 149 -0.38 -20.02 7.99
C GLU A 149 0.16 -21.37 7.48
N GLN A 150 1.39 -21.75 7.88
CA GLN A 150 2.01 -23.06 7.58
C GLN A 150 2.04 -23.46 6.09
N CYS A 151 2.28 -22.51 5.18
CA CYS A 151 2.38 -22.79 3.75
C CYS A 151 3.83 -23.07 3.36
N CYS A 152 4.19 -24.36 3.25
CA CYS A 152 5.57 -24.79 3.08
C CYS A 152 5.86 -25.41 1.70
N SER A 153 7.10 -25.24 1.23
CA SER A 153 7.64 -25.97 0.08
C SER A 153 6.83 -25.80 -1.22
N ASN A 154 6.14 -24.68 -1.38
CA ASN A 154 5.45 -24.35 -2.62
C ASN A 154 6.43 -23.76 -3.65
N VAL A 155 6.11 -23.93 -4.93
CA VAL A 155 6.83 -23.35 -6.07
C VAL A 155 5.96 -22.30 -6.73
N VAL A 156 6.44 -21.06 -6.77
CA VAL A 156 5.80 -19.92 -7.44
C VAL A 156 6.68 -19.48 -8.59
N TYR A 157 6.27 -19.76 -9.83
CA TYR A 157 7.18 -19.66 -10.98
C TYR A 157 6.56 -18.98 -12.20
N ARG A 158 7.17 -17.89 -12.69
CA ARG A 158 6.77 -17.21 -13.94
C ARG A 158 5.30 -16.79 -14.00
N ASN A 159 4.75 -16.31 -12.90
CA ASN A 159 3.44 -15.67 -12.90
C ASN A 159 3.56 -14.20 -13.32
N HIS A 160 2.55 -13.70 -14.01
CA HIS A 160 2.38 -12.28 -14.33
C HIS A 160 1.38 -11.71 -13.33
N ALA A 161 1.83 -10.86 -12.41
CA ALA A 161 1.14 -10.48 -11.20
C ALA A 161 1.33 -8.98 -10.91
N THR A 162 1.28 -8.18 -11.96
CA THR A 162 1.54 -6.74 -11.90
C THR A 162 0.36 -5.98 -11.30
N HIS A 163 0.61 -4.82 -10.71
CA HIS A 163 -0.43 -3.91 -10.19
C HIS A 163 -1.40 -4.56 -9.18
N SER A 164 -0.93 -5.51 -8.39
CA SER A 164 -1.71 -6.13 -7.30
C SER A 164 -1.50 -5.40 -5.98
N GLY A 165 -2.23 -5.76 -4.91
CA GLY A 165 -1.93 -5.26 -3.57
C GLY A 165 -0.48 -5.59 -3.18
N ASP A 166 -0.21 -6.85 -2.89
CA ASP A 166 1.13 -7.43 -3.00
C ASP A 166 1.27 -8.29 -4.26
N GLY A 167 2.49 -8.45 -4.75
CA GLY A 167 2.80 -9.50 -5.73
C GLY A 167 2.72 -10.89 -5.09
N LEU A 168 3.45 -11.07 -3.99
CA LEU A 168 3.37 -12.22 -3.09
C LEU A 168 3.22 -11.72 -1.65
N PHE A 169 2.18 -12.16 -0.95
CA PHE A 169 2.01 -11.92 0.48
C PHE A 169 2.11 -13.25 1.24
N LEU A 170 3.22 -13.45 1.93
CA LEU A 170 3.52 -14.62 2.75
C LEU A 170 3.61 -14.24 4.23
N TYR A 171 2.76 -14.86 5.04
CA TYR A 171 2.78 -14.76 6.50
C TYR A 171 2.86 -16.15 7.14
N ALA A 172 3.68 -16.29 8.17
CA ALA A 172 3.86 -17.56 8.88
C ALA A 172 2.62 -18.04 9.65
N GLY A 173 1.70 -17.12 9.97
CA GLY A 173 0.47 -17.43 10.67
C GLY A 173 0.55 -17.27 12.19
N HIS A 174 -0.62 -17.13 12.82
CA HIS A 174 -0.81 -17.04 14.26
C HIS A 174 -0.32 -18.30 15.00
N GLU A 175 -0.34 -19.48 14.37
CA GLU A 175 0.27 -20.67 14.96
C GLU A 175 1.76 -20.48 15.27
N THR A 176 2.49 -19.80 14.39
CA THR A 176 3.92 -19.52 14.56
C THR A 176 4.12 -18.33 15.49
N THR A 177 3.43 -17.22 15.23
CA THR A 177 3.73 -15.94 15.89
C THR A 177 3.14 -15.82 17.29
N GLN A 178 1.95 -16.40 17.53
CA GLN A 178 1.17 -16.18 18.75
C GLN A 178 0.96 -17.43 19.61
N ARG A 179 1.15 -18.64 19.07
CA ARG A 179 0.85 -19.89 19.80
C ARG A 179 2.10 -20.70 20.15
N THR A 180 2.87 -21.10 19.16
CA THR A 180 3.92 -22.11 19.34
C THR A 180 5.34 -21.54 19.28
N GLY A 181 5.53 -20.40 18.61
CA GLY A 181 6.86 -19.89 18.28
C GLY A 181 7.59 -20.72 17.21
N GLN A 182 6.94 -21.73 16.63
CA GLN A 182 7.54 -22.71 15.72
C GLN A 182 6.67 -22.92 14.48
N GLY A 183 7.26 -23.47 13.42
CA GLY A 183 6.60 -23.64 12.13
C GLY A 183 6.81 -22.44 11.19
N GLY A 184 5.82 -22.18 10.34
CA GLY A 184 5.78 -21.01 9.46
C GLY A 184 5.60 -21.35 7.99
N SER A 185 5.65 -20.34 7.14
CA SER A 185 5.51 -20.50 5.69
C SER A 185 6.90 -20.61 5.04
N ASN A 186 7.46 -21.81 5.12
CA ASN A 186 8.90 -22.05 4.98
C ASN A 186 9.28 -22.79 3.69
N HIS A 187 10.54 -22.63 3.27
CA HIS A 187 11.12 -23.38 2.14
C HIS A 187 10.38 -23.27 0.80
N ASN A 188 9.66 -22.17 0.59
CA ASN A 188 9.03 -21.83 -0.68
C ASN A 188 10.07 -21.32 -1.68
N VAL A 189 9.83 -21.59 -2.96
CA VAL A 189 10.71 -21.21 -4.06
C VAL A 189 9.94 -20.31 -5.03
N VAL A 190 10.31 -19.04 -5.07
CA VAL A 190 9.64 -17.96 -5.83
C VAL A 190 10.60 -17.41 -6.88
N VAL A 191 10.37 -17.76 -8.14
CA VAL A 191 11.36 -17.56 -9.21
C VAL A 191 10.74 -16.96 -10.48
N ASP A 192 11.43 -15.99 -11.09
CA ASP A 192 11.06 -15.37 -12.38
C ASP A 192 9.63 -14.80 -12.45
N ASN A 193 9.06 -14.35 -11.33
CA ASN A 193 7.73 -13.74 -11.37
C ASN A 193 7.83 -12.24 -11.70
N ASP A 194 6.79 -11.74 -12.35
CA ASP A 194 6.61 -10.32 -12.59
C ASP A 194 5.64 -9.76 -11.54
N PHE A 195 6.19 -9.11 -10.52
CA PHE A 195 5.48 -8.50 -9.40
C PHE A 195 5.56 -6.97 -9.45
N ARG A 196 5.78 -6.41 -10.64
CA ARG A 196 5.94 -4.96 -10.79
C ARG A 196 4.69 -4.20 -10.38
N PHE A 197 4.92 -3.01 -9.83
CA PHE A 197 3.89 -2.04 -9.48
C PHE A 197 2.90 -2.52 -8.41
N ALA A 198 3.31 -3.43 -7.52
CA ALA A 198 2.48 -3.78 -6.37
C ALA A 198 2.20 -2.53 -5.49
N VAL A 199 1.01 -2.45 -4.91
CA VAL A 199 0.60 -1.31 -4.06
C VAL A 199 1.32 -1.34 -2.71
N ALA A 200 1.66 -2.48 -2.16
CA ALA A 200 2.49 -2.55 -0.97
C ALA A 200 3.84 -3.12 -1.38
N ASN A 201 3.96 -4.43 -1.45
CA ASN A 201 5.23 -5.10 -1.60
C ASN A 201 5.24 -5.97 -2.86
N GLY A 202 6.35 -5.92 -3.60
CA GLY A 202 6.55 -6.90 -4.67
C GLY A 202 6.54 -8.31 -4.08
N ILE A 203 7.28 -8.50 -2.99
CA ILE A 203 7.23 -9.68 -2.13
C ILE A 203 7.20 -9.24 -0.67
N GLU A 204 6.16 -9.64 0.05
CA GLU A 204 6.10 -9.66 1.50
C GLU A 204 6.27 -11.10 2.01
N ALA A 205 7.22 -11.32 2.92
CA ALA A 205 7.52 -12.65 3.44
C ALA A 205 7.99 -12.60 4.90
N THR A 206 7.04 -12.54 5.82
CA THR A 206 7.32 -12.31 7.24
C THR A 206 7.33 -13.61 8.08
N PHE A 207 8.16 -13.62 9.13
CA PHE A 207 8.26 -14.71 10.11
C PHE A 207 8.58 -16.10 9.53
N SER A 208 9.34 -16.13 8.44
CA SER A 208 9.52 -17.32 7.62
C SER A 208 10.99 -17.73 7.49
N THR A 209 11.25 -19.00 7.18
CA THR A 209 12.59 -19.57 7.16
C THR A 209 12.90 -20.31 5.87
N GLY A 210 14.12 -20.12 5.35
CA GLY A 210 14.69 -20.92 4.27
C GLY A 210 13.99 -20.75 2.92
N ASN A 211 13.30 -19.63 2.71
CA ASN A 211 12.66 -19.31 1.43
C ASN A 211 13.71 -18.88 0.40
N VAL A 212 13.36 -19.03 -0.89
CA VAL A 212 14.21 -18.60 -2.01
C VAL A 212 13.43 -17.69 -2.93
N PHE A 213 13.88 -16.44 -3.05
CA PHE A 213 13.38 -15.45 -3.99
C PHE A 213 14.46 -15.19 -5.03
N ALA A 214 14.20 -15.57 -6.29
CA ALA A 214 15.22 -15.54 -7.33
C ALA A 214 14.75 -14.97 -8.69
N GLY A 215 15.38 -13.91 -9.18
CA GLY A 215 15.10 -13.42 -10.53
C GLY A 215 13.72 -12.79 -10.72
N ASN A 216 13.02 -12.36 -9.65
CA ASN A 216 11.73 -11.69 -9.80
C ASN A 216 11.95 -10.19 -10.12
N ASP A 217 11.02 -9.61 -10.87
CA ASP A 217 10.94 -8.16 -11.04
C ASP A 217 9.89 -7.61 -10.07
N VAL A 218 10.34 -6.81 -9.12
CA VAL A 218 9.54 -6.20 -8.04
C VAL A 218 9.47 -4.68 -8.18
N SER A 219 9.88 -4.15 -9.33
CA SER A 219 10.02 -2.71 -9.59
C SER A 219 8.71 -1.95 -9.41
N GLY A 220 8.78 -0.71 -8.94
CA GLY A 220 7.61 0.16 -8.82
C GLY A 220 6.68 -0.16 -7.65
N SER A 221 7.10 -0.99 -6.70
CA SER A 221 6.37 -1.32 -5.45
C SER A 221 6.78 -0.41 -4.29
N ASP A 222 6.09 -0.37 -3.15
CA ASP A 222 6.62 0.36 -1.98
C ASP A 222 7.95 -0.23 -1.53
N HIS A 223 7.92 -1.50 -1.12
CA HIS A 223 9.13 -2.31 -1.01
C HIS A 223 9.22 -3.30 -2.18
N GLY A 224 10.41 -3.48 -2.72
CA GLY A 224 10.66 -4.59 -3.65
C GLY A 224 10.49 -5.93 -2.93
N VAL A 225 11.24 -6.11 -1.84
CA VAL A 225 11.08 -7.23 -0.90
C VAL A 225 11.01 -6.73 0.53
N TRP A 226 9.94 -7.06 1.25
CA TRP A 226 9.79 -6.89 2.69
C TRP A 226 9.81 -8.27 3.37
N ALA A 227 10.86 -8.57 4.13
CA ALA A 227 11.07 -9.90 4.71
C ALA A 227 11.33 -9.86 6.21
N GLY A 228 10.49 -9.13 6.96
CA GLY A 228 10.59 -9.03 8.42
C GLY A 228 10.61 -10.39 9.13
N TYR A 229 11.49 -10.54 10.11
CA TYR A 229 11.71 -11.77 10.89
C TYR A 229 12.08 -12.99 10.04
N SER A 230 12.57 -12.78 8.81
CA SER A 230 13.00 -13.87 7.94
C SER A 230 14.33 -14.46 8.39
N ARG A 231 14.48 -15.78 8.21
CA ARG A 231 15.71 -16.50 8.51
C ARG A 231 16.19 -17.35 7.35
N ASP A 232 17.50 -17.41 7.18
CA ASP A 232 18.15 -18.27 6.16
C ASP A 232 17.57 -18.11 4.74
N THR A 233 16.94 -16.96 4.46
CA THR A 233 16.26 -16.71 3.18
C THR A 233 17.29 -16.27 2.15
N LEU A 234 17.18 -16.81 0.94
CA LEU A 234 18.00 -16.41 -0.20
C LEU A 234 17.22 -15.43 -1.07
N ILE A 235 17.69 -14.18 -1.14
CA ILE A 235 17.18 -13.13 -2.01
C ILE A 235 18.24 -12.85 -3.07
N VAL A 236 18.06 -13.40 -4.27
CA VAL A 236 19.10 -13.43 -5.30
C VAL A 236 18.60 -12.89 -6.63
N GLU A 237 19.42 -12.07 -7.29
CA GLU A 237 19.17 -11.56 -8.64
C GLU A 237 17.76 -10.94 -8.82
N GLN A 238 17.20 -10.30 -7.77
CA GLN A 238 15.98 -9.50 -7.91
C GLN A 238 16.27 -8.25 -8.74
N ARG A 239 15.26 -7.80 -9.50
CA ARG A 239 15.25 -6.48 -10.13
C ARG A 239 14.26 -5.59 -9.38
N ALA A 240 14.76 -4.53 -8.75
CA ALA A 240 13.98 -3.60 -7.94
C ALA A 240 14.29 -2.15 -8.34
N VAL A 241 13.58 -1.66 -9.35
CA VAL A 241 13.72 -0.30 -9.86
C VAL A 241 12.55 0.57 -9.39
N ASP A 242 12.84 1.80 -8.94
CA ASP A 242 11.87 2.79 -8.50
C ASP A 242 10.91 2.28 -7.40
N CYS A 243 11.43 1.50 -6.45
CA CYS A 243 10.72 1.18 -5.21
C CYS A 243 10.69 2.42 -4.30
N MET A 244 9.59 2.70 -3.59
CA MET A 244 9.48 3.95 -2.81
C MET A 244 10.35 3.90 -1.56
N THR A 245 10.09 2.93 -0.68
CA THR A 245 10.76 2.85 0.62
C THR A 245 12.07 2.06 0.53
N ALA A 246 12.07 0.85 0.00
CA ALA A 246 13.31 0.09 -0.16
C ALA A 246 13.27 -0.90 -1.32
N GLY A 247 14.42 -1.13 -1.97
CA GLY A 247 14.57 -2.30 -2.84
C GLY A 247 14.39 -3.60 -2.06
N ILE A 248 15.12 -3.74 -0.95
CA ILE A 248 15.00 -4.87 -0.02
C ILE A 248 15.02 -4.32 1.42
N SER A 249 14.06 -4.73 2.24
CA SER A 249 13.96 -4.37 3.65
C SER A 249 13.73 -5.60 4.51
N ILE A 250 14.52 -5.74 5.57
CA ILE A 250 14.47 -6.86 6.50
C ILE A 250 14.58 -6.32 7.92
N GLU A 251 13.48 -6.43 8.63
CA GLU A 251 13.36 -6.22 10.07
C GLU A 251 13.73 -7.53 10.80
N HIS A 252 14.50 -7.53 11.90
CA HIS A 252 14.79 -8.73 12.72
C HIS A 252 15.25 -9.98 11.94
N GLY A 253 16.01 -9.80 10.86
CA GLY A 253 16.42 -10.90 9.99
C GLY A 253 17.72 -11.58 10.43
N VAL A 254 17.75 -12.91 10.38
CA VAL A 254 18.94 -13.70 10.77
C VAL A 254 19.43 -14.62 9.65
N GLY A 255 20.71 -14.56 9.32
CA GLY A 255 21.33 -15.53 8.39
C GLY A 255 20.88 -15.41 6.93
N ASN A 256 20.19 -14.32 6.56
CA ASN A 256 19.70 -14.14 5.20
C ASN A 256 20.85 -13.84 4.23
N ARG A 257 20.67 -14.22 2.97
CA ARG A 257 21.66 -14.02 1.89
C ARG A 257 21.05 -13.18 0.80
N ILE A 258 21.56 -11.96 0.64
CA ILE A 258 21.10 -10.94 -0.30
C ILE A 258 22.18 -10.76 -1.37
N VAL A 259 21.98 -11.41 -2.52
CA VAL A 259 23.07 -11.67 -3.46
C VAL A 259 22.74 -11.21 -4.88
N GLY A 260 23.61 -10.40 -5.49
CA GLY A 260 23.53 -10.13 -6.93
C GLY A 260 22.27 -9.39 -7.39
N ASN A 261 21.59 -8.67 -6.50
CA ASN A 261 20.37 -7.93 -6.84
C ASN A 261 20.70 -6.62 -7.58
N GLU A 262 19.81 -6.20 -8.48
CA GLU A 262 19.85 -4.93 -9.18
C GLU A 262 18.78 -3.99 -8.60
N ILE A 263 19.24 -2.93 -7.94
CA ILE A 263 18.38 -1.98 -7.23
C ILE A 263 18.67 -0.58 -7.76
N GLU A 264 17.62 0.15 -8.17
CA GLU A 264 17.75 1.51 -8.68
C GLU A 264 16.66 2.43 -8.10
N GLY A 265 17.06 3.61 -7.63
CA GLY A 265 16.17 4.61 -7.06
C GLY A 265 15.73 4.31 -5.63
N GLY A 266 14.69 5.02 -5.19
CA GLY A 266 14.06 4.83 -3.87
C GLY A 266 14.80 5.45 -2.69
N ARG A 267 14.18 5.38 -1.51
CA ARG A 267 14.77 5.87 -0.26
C ARG A 267 15.95 4.99 0.18
N HIS A 268 15.76 3.67 0.18
CA HIS A 268 16.79 2.72 0.58
C HIS A 268 17.07 1.68 -0.51
N GLY A 269 18.33 1.32 -0.72
CA GLY A 269 18.66 0.16 -1.54
C GLY A 269 18.36 -1.13 -0.77
N ILE A 270 19.19 -1.43 0.23
CA ILE A 270 18.98 -2.50 1.21
C ILE A 270 18.93 -1.90 2.61
N HIS A 271 17.89 -2.23 3.37
CA HIS A 271 17.70 -1.80 4.76
C HIS A 271 17.58 -3.01 5.68
N LEU A 272 18.58 -3.22 6.55
CA LEU A 272 18.51 -4.20 7.63
C LEU A 272 18.37 -3.47 8.95
N TRP A 273 17.38 -3.85 9.74
CA TRP A 273 17.12 -3.17 11.00
C TRP A 273 16.43 -4.05 12.03
N TRP A 274 16.42 -3.56 13.25
CA TRP A 274 15.78 -4.17 14.42
C TRP A 274 15.21 -3.04 15.26
N ASP A 275 14.08 -3.26 15.92
CA ASP A 275 13.54 -2.39 16.96
C ASP A 275 13.04 -3.17 18.19
N ASP A 276 12.53 -2.45 19.19
CA ASP A 276 12.13 -3.03 20.47
C ASP A 276 10.60 -3.29 20.50
N ASP A 277 10.13 -4.28 19.72
CA ASP A 277 8.75 -4.80 19.82
C ASP A 277 8.60 -5.68 21.08
N LYS A 278 8.42 -5.03 22.22
CA LYS A 278 8.36 -5.69 23.53
C LYS A 278 7.30 -6.78 23.63
N GLU A 279 6.15 -6.61 22.97
CA GLU A 279 5.05 -7.58 23.05
C GLU A 279 5.38 -8.84 22.27
N LEU A 280 5.85 -8.69 21.04
CA LEU A 280 6.26 -9.81 20.20
C LEU A 280 7.47 -10.55 20.79
N LEU A 281 8.46 -9.80 21.29
CA LEU A 281 9.67 -10.34 21.91
C LEU A 281 9.36 -11.13 23.19
N ALA A 282 8.37 -10.69 23.96
CA ALA A 282 7.88 -11.41 25.13
C ALA A 282 6.96 -12.59 24.77
N GLY A 283 6.40 -12.61 23.55
CA GLY A 283 5.50 -13.64 23.06
C GLY A 283 6.18 -14.96 22.67
N PRO A 284 5.40 -15.98 22.29
CA PRO A 284 5.94 -17.31 21.98
C PRO A 284 7.02 -17.30 20.89
N TYR A 285 6.88 -16.46 19.85
CA TYR A 285 7.90 -16.34 18.81
C TYR A 285 9.22 -15.79 19.36
N GLY A 286 9.18 -14.64 20.03
CA GLY A 286 10.39 -14.00 20.58
C GLY A 286 11.13 -14.83 21.61
N GLN A 287 10.44 -15.70 22.33
CA GLN A 287 11.07 -16.64 23.28
C GLN A 287 11.72 -17.86 22.61
N GLN A 288 11.28 -18.23 21.42
CA GLN A 288 11.66 -19.47 20.75
C GLN A 288 12.62 -19.25 19.58
N GLN A 289 12.71 -18.02 19.09
CA GLN A 289 13.43 -17.69 17.87
C GLN A 289 14.45 -16.59 18.12
N ASP A 290 15.53 -16.59 17.32
CA ASP A 290 16.44 -15.45 17.28
C ASP A 290 15.74 -14.28 16.57
N THR A 291 15.51 -13.21 17.32
CA THR A 291 14.87 -11.98 16.87
C THR A 291 15.85 -10.84 16.73
N ARG A 292 17.16 -11.09 16.63
CA ARG A 292 18.12 -10.04 16.30
C ARG A 292 18.05 -9.72 14.81
N SER A 293 18.61 -8.59 14.40
CA SER A 293 19.09 -8.41 13.03
C SER A 293 20.56 -8.84 12.99
N ALA A 294 20.86 -10.03 12.47
CA ALA A 294 22.19 -10.60 12.63
C ALA A 294 22.65 -11.57 11.53
N ASP A 295 23.96 -11.68 11.38
CA ASP A 295 24.63 -12.72 10.59
C ASP A 295 24.17 -12.81 9.11
N ASN A 296 23.68 -11.70 8.56
CA ASN A 296 23.23 -11.60 7.18
C ASN A 296 24.43 -11.47 6.23
N THR A 297 24.25 -11.86 4.97
CA THR A 297 25.25 -11.70 3.91
C THR A 297 24.70 -10.79 2.80
N ILE A 298 25.37 -9.67 2.54
CA ILE A 298 25.08 -8.74 1.46
C ILE A 298 26.23 -8.78 0.46
N GLU A 299 26.02 -9.44 -0.67
CA GLU A 299 27.11 -9.77 -1.60
C GLU A 299 26.79 -9.47 -3.07
N GLY A 300 27.67 -8.74 -3.75
CA GLY A 300 27.61 -8.62 -5.21
C GLY A 300 26.42 -7.82 -5.75
N ASN A 301 25.72 -7.07 -4.90
CA ASN A 301 24.55 -6.28 -5.33
C ASN A 301 24.99 -5.02 -6.08
N THR A 302 24.19 -4.59 -7.06
CA THR A 302 24.33 -3.31 -7.74
C THR A 302 23.20 -2.40 -7.28
N ILE A 303 23.54 -1.31 -6.59
CA ILE A 303 22.60 -0.34 -6.02
C ILE A 303 22.93 1.04 -6.56
N ARG A 304 21.95 1.70 -7.19
CA ARG A 304 22.12 2.99 -7.85
C ARG A 304 21.03 3.99 -7.49
N GLY A 305 21.40 5.26 -7.33
CA GLY A 305 20.41 6.35 -7.29
C GLY A 305 19.50 6.40 -6.06
N SER A 306 19.71 5.53 -5.06
CA SER A 306 18.95 5.56 -3.81
C SER A 306 19.39 6.74 -2.92
N GLU A 307 18.53 7.21 -2.01
CA GLU A 307 18.98 8.17 -0.98
C GLU A 307 20.07 7.53 -0.11
N ILE A 308 19.86 6.29 0.31
CA ILE A 308 20.83 5.50 1.09
C ILE A 308 20.95 4.11 0.46
N ALA A 309 22.13 3.77 -0.07
CA ALA A 309 22.30 2.50 -0.78
C ALA A 309 22.20 1.29 0.16
N LEU A 310 22.93 1.33 1.28
CA LEU A 310 22.86 0.34 2.35
C LEU A 310 22.65 1.03 3.69
N ARG A 311 21.61 0.62 4.42
CA ARG A 311 21.34 1.10 5.78
C ARG A 311 21.24 -0.07 6.73
N LEU A 312 22.08 -0.08 7.77
CA LEU A 312 22.17 -1.15 8.77
C LEU A 312 21.99 -0.55 10.17
N VAL A 313 20.86 -0.84 10.81
CA VAL A 313 20.48 -0.29 12.11
C VAL A 313 20.42 -1.41 13.13
N GLN A 314 21.30 -1.38 14.14
CA GLN A 314 21.44 -2.43 15.14
C GLN A 314 21.66 -3.85 14.55
N ASP A 315 22.32 -3.94 13.38
CA ASP A 315 22.65 -5.21 12.74
C ASP A 315 24.02 -5.74 13.23
N GLU A 316 24.07 -7.01 13.62
CA GLU A 316 25.25 -7.60 14.25
C GLU A 316 25.84 -8.76 13.45
N GLY A 317 27.15 -8.74 13.23
CA GLY A 317 27.87 -9.90 12.68
C GLY A 317 27.64 -10.15 11.18
N SER A 318 26.92 -9.28 10.47
CA SER A 318 26.70 -9.42 9.04
C SER A 318 27.96 -9.18 8.20
N THR A 319 28.01 -9.80 7.02
CA THR A 319 29.07 -9.65 6.03
C THR A 319 28.58 -8.81 4.85
N VAL A 320 29.29 -7.74 4.51
CA VAL A 320 28.96 -6.83 3.41
C VAL A 320 30.14 -6.74 2.46
N ARG A 321 30.02 -7.34 1.27
CA ARG A 321 31.15 -7.42 0.33
C ARG A 321 30.80 -7.37 -1.15
N TRP A 322 31.72 -6.87 -1.96
CA TRP A 322 31.61 -6.83 -3.43
C TRP A 322 30.38 -6.12 -3.99
N ASN A 323 29.76 -5.21 -3.23
CA ASN A 323 28.61 -4.44 -3.73
C ASN A 323 29.07 -3.21 -4.52
N ASP A 324 28.35 -2.85 -5.58
CA ASP A 324 28.52 -1.59 -6.31
C ASP A 324 27.43 -0.60 -5.88
N LEU A 325 27.82 0.41 -5.09
CA LEU A 325 26.95 1.38 -4.43
C LEU A 325 27.13 2.75 -5.11
N GLY A 326 26.75 2.81 -6.38
CA GLY A 326 26.94 3.98 -7.23
C GLY A 326 25.82 5.01 -7.10
N ALA A 327 26.11 6.28 -7.42
CA ALA A 327 25.17 7.39 -7.58
C ALA A 327 24.14 7.61 -6.46
N SER A 328 24.34 7.03 -5.28
CA SER A 328 23.47 7.18 -4.11
C SER A 328 23.92 8.38 -3.27
N ALA A 329 23.01 9.02 -2.52
CA ALA A 329 23.39 10.17 -1.70
C ALA A 329 24.28 9.74 -0.51
N VAL A 330 23.95 8.61 0.10
CA VAL A 330 24.75 7.91 1.12
C VAL A 330 25.01 6.48 0.63
N GLY A 331 26.27 6.04 0.66
CA GLY A 331 26.64 4.69 0.22
C GLY A 331 26.35 3.62 1.26
N LEU A 332 26.84 3.82 2.48
CA LEU A 332 26.60 2.94 3.62
C LEU A 332 26.34 3.77 4.87
N GLN A 333 25.24 3.46 5.57
CA GLN A 333 24.87 4.04 6.85
C GLN A 333 24.77 2.94 7.90
N LEU A 334 25.53 3.10 8.98
CA LEU A 334 25.51 2.24 10.16
C LEU A 334 24.96 3.05 11.34
N GLU A 335 24.00 2.50 12.08
CA GLU A 335 23.37 3.17 13.23
C GLU A 335 23.25 2.23 14.45
N GLY A 336 23.12 2.82 15.64
CA GLY A 336 22.95 2.07 16.88
C GLY A 336 24.14 1.18 17.22
N THR A 337 23.88 -0.08 17.57
CA THR A 337 24.90 -1.08 17.95
C THR A 337 25.53 -1.80 16.76
N THR A 338 25.25 -1.39 15.53
CA THR A 338 25.65 -2.10 14.31
C THR A 338 27.15 -2.41 14.26
N ARG A 339 27.50 -3.68 14.06
CA ARG A 339 28.88 -4.18 13.98
C ARG A 339 29.01 -5.30 12.94
N PRO A 340 29.28 -4.96 11.67
CA PRO A 340 29.52 -5.96 10.64
C PRO A 340 30.75 -6.82 10.99
N ARG A 341 30.66 -8.14 10.77
CA ARG A 341 31.80 -9.06 10.88
C ARG A 341 32.83 -8.77 9.80
N GLU A 342 32.37 -8.46 8.60
CA GLU A 342 33.20 -8.15 7.44
C GLU A 342 32.56 -7.02 6.63
N LEU A 343 33.38 -6.05 6.23
CA LEU A 343 33.02 -4.98 5.30
C LEU A 343 34.17 -4.84 4.30
N ALA A 344 34.08 -5.47 3.13
CA ALA A 344 35.23 -5.59 2.22
C ALA A 344 34.85 -5.45 0.73
N PHE A 345 35.72 -4.81 -0.07
CA PHE A 345 35.60 -4.75 -1.53
C PHE A 345 34.30 -4.14 -2.09
N ASN A 346 33.63 -3.27 -1.33
CA ASN A 346 32.48 -2.50 -1.81
C ASN A 346 32.96 -1.26 -2.57
N ARG A 347 32.29 -0.95 -3.68
CA ARG A 347 32.58 0.22 -4.52
C ARG A 347 31.58 1.32 -4.22
N PHE A 348 32.07 2.55 -4.02
CA PHE A 348 31.27 3.75 -3.79
C PHE A 348 31.57 4.76 -4.91
N VAL A 349 30.58 5.15 -5.71
CA VAL A 349 30.79 6.11 -6.82
C VAL A 349 29.80 7.26 -6.71
N GLY A 350 30.26 8.52 -6.73
CA GLY A 350 29.41 9.66 -7.11
C GLY A 350 28.44 10.23 -6.07
N THR A 351 28.70 10.11 -4.76
CA THR A 351 27.95 10.90 -3.73
C THR A 351 28.12 12.39 -4.04
N ARG A 352 27.03 13.11 -4.39
CA ARG A 352 27.09 14.50 -4.92
C ARG A 352 27.90 15.43 -3.99
N ARG A 353 28.85 16.19 -4.57
CA ARG A 353 29.58 17.28 -3.88
C ARG A 353 28.72 18.55 -3.86
N ARG A 354 28.55 19.19 -2.68
CA ARG A 354 28.54 20.65 -2.60
C ARG A 354 29.99 21.12 -2.38
N ARG A 355 30.37 22.25 -2.98
CA ARG A 355 31.73 22.80 -2.86
C ARG A 355 31.98 23.17 -1.38
N GLY A 356 32.82 22.40 -0.69
CA GLY A 356 33.21 22.65 0.71
C GLY A 356 32.86 21.56 1.73
N GLU A 357 32.16 20.49 1.34
CA GLU A 357 31.79 19.38 2.26
C GLU A 357 32.51 18.06 1.92
N ALA A 358 32.90 17.30 2.95
CA ALA A 358 33.50 15.98 2.80
C ALA A 358 32.46 14.93 2.33
N PRO A 359 32.84 13.92 1.53
CA PRO A 359 31.93 12.88 1.06
C PRO A 359 31.36 12.02 2.22
N ARG A 360 30.03 11.89 2.30
CA ARG A 360 29.32 11.02 3.29
C ARG A 360 29.16 9.56 2.80
N ALA A 361 30.18 9.00 2.14
CA ALA A 361 30.12 7.65 1.57
C ALA A 361 29.92 6.57 2.66
N LEU A 362 30.40 6.82 3.87
CA LEU A 362 30.17 6.03 5.07
C LEU A 362 29.69 6.96 6.20
N GLN A 363 28.57 6.63 6.83
CA GLN A 363 28.10 7.22 8.08
C GLN A 363 28.10 6.13 9.15
N ALA A 364 28.74 6.38 10.29
CA ALA A 364 28.86 5.40 11.37
C ALA A 364 28.80 6.08 12.76
N PRO A 365 28.46 5.34 13.84
CA PRO A 365 28.42 5.88 15.19
C PRO A 365 29.80 6.31 15.71
N ASP A 366 29.82 7.19 16.71
CA ASP A 366 31.06 7.66 17.35
C ASP A 366 31.86 6.49 17.96
N GLY A 367 33.19 6.50 17.73
CA GLY A 367 34.08 5.45 18.21
C GLY A 367 34.06 4.16 17.37
N PHE A 368 33.31 4.12 16.27
CA PHE A 368 33.40 3.03 15.29
C PHE A 368 34.80 2.96 14.68
N ALA A 369 35.54 1.90 15.00
CA ALA A 369 36.84 1.60 14.42
C ALA A 369 36.68 0.49 13.38
N LEU A 370 37.02 0.78 12.13
CA LEU A 370 37.11 -0.24 11.10
C LEU A 370 38.36 -1.11 11.34
N ASP A 371 38.23 -2.44 11.30
CA ASP A 371 39.40 -3.34 11.35
C ASP A 371 40.31 -3.07 10.13
N PRO A 372 41.60 -2.75 10.33
CA PRO A 372 42.56 -2.50 9.24
C PRO A 372 42.69 -3.65 8.21
N ARG A 373 42.32 -4.89 8.60
CA ARG A 373 42.27 -6.06 7.71
C ARG A 373 41.03 -6.05 6.81
N ASN A 374 39.96 -5.40 7.26
CA ASN A 374 38.69 -5.23 6.55
C ASN A 374 38.68 -3.93 5.70
N THR A 375 39.53 -2.94 6.01
CA THR A 375 39.60 -1.66 5.27
C THR A 375 40.54 -1.63 4.08
N ARG A 376 41.25 -2.71 3.74
CA ARG A 376 42.26 -2.72 2.66
C ARG A 376 41.75 -2.25 1.29
N HIS A 377 40.44 -2.09 1.10
CA HIS A 377 39.81 -1.63 -0.14
C HIS A 377 38.70 -0.57 0.03
N LEU A 378 38.59 0.09 1.20
CA LEU A 378 37.73 1.26 1.39
C LEU A 378 38.38 2.48 0.71
N ARG A 379 38.16 2.65 -0.60
CA ARG A 379 38.60 3.87 -1.30
C ARG A 379 37.53 4.95 -1.18
N LEU A 380 37.74 5.88 -0.26
CA LEU A 380 37.23 7.24 -0.42
C LEU A 380 38.00 7.85 -1.59
N ALA A 381 37.30 8.21 -2.67
CA ALA A 381 37.95 8.64 -3.91
C ALA A 381 38.68 9.98 -3.71
N ASP A 382 40.01 9.93 -3.59
CA ASP A 382 41.00 10.88 -4.11
C ASP A 382 42.39 10.44 -3.58
N GLU A 383 43.21 9.73 -4.38
CA GLU A 383 44.70 9.80 -4.37
C GLU A 383 45.35 8.79 -5.35
N ASP A 384 46.42 9.26 -6.00
CA ASP A 384 47.12 8.69 -7.17
C ASP A 384 48.06 7.49 -6.87
N ARG A 385 47.79 6.37 -7.58
CA ARG A 385 48.64 5.19 -7.93
C ARG A 385 49.09 4.21 -6.82
N PRO A 386 49.26 2.89 -7.09
CA PRO A 386 49.35 2.20 -8.37
C PRO A 386 48.02 1.62 -8.87
N ASP A 387 48.10 1.13 -10.10
CA ASP A 387 47.07 0.90 -11.11
C ASP A 387 45.80 0.15 -10.65
N VAL A 388 44.83 0.91 -10.12
CA VAL A 388 43.45 0.44 -9.89
C VAL A 388 42.70 0.27 -11.20
N ALA A 389 43.07 0.99 -12.26
CA ALA A 389 42.52 0.71 -13.58
C ALA A 389 42.90 -0.73 -13.99
N ALA A 390 44.10 -1.22 -13.70
CA ALA A 390 44.47 -2.62 -13.92
C ALA A 390 43.77 -3.60 -12.94
N LEU A 391 43.55 -3.27 -11.67
CA LEU A 391 42.86 -4.17 -10.72
C LEU A 391 41.34 -4.26 -10.93
N VAL A 392 40.71 -3.16 -11.35
CA VAL A 392 39.30 -3.06 -11.75
C VAL A 392 39.09 -3.55 -13.19
N ALA A 393 40.07 -3.40 -14.09
CA ALA A 393 39.99 -3.92 -15.46
C ALA A 393 40.37 -5.41 -15.59
N ASN A 394 41.17 -6.00 -14.69
CA ASN A 394 41.61 -7.40 -14.82
C ASN A 394 40.90 -8.44 -13.94
N ARG A 395 39.85 -8.10 -13.17
CA ARG A 395 38.95 -9.12 -12.64
C ARG A 395 37.52 -8.65 -12.77
N ALA A 396 36.74 -9.37 -13.57
CA ALA A 396 35.30 -9.49 -13.36
C ALA A 396 35.08 -9.59 -11.83
N PHE A 397 34.15 -8.79 -11.28
CA PHE A 397 33.65 -9.02 -9.92
C PHE A 397 33.52 -10.54 -9.75
N PRO A 398 34.18 -11.16 -8.75
CA PRO A 398 34.04 -12.59 -8.57
C PRO A 398 32.54 -12.87 -8.48
N ARG A 399 32.03 -13.73 -9.37
CA ARG A 399 30.61 -14.11 -9.33
C ARG A 399 30.36 -14.62 -7.91
N PRO A 400 29.31 -14.13 -7.22
CA PRO A 400 29.00 -14.60 -5.88
C PRO A 400 29.00 -16.13 -5.83
N ALA A 401 29.50 -16.69 -4.72
CA ALA A 401 29.56 -18.15 -4.57
C ALA A 401 28.15 -18.78 -4.59
N VAL A 402 27.16 -18.03 -4.09
CA VAL A 402 25.75 -18.39 -4.13
C VAL A 402 25.18 -17.99 -5.49
N ARG A 403 24.62 -18.97 -6.20
CA ARG A 403 23.96 -18.76 -7.48
C ARG A 403 22.46 -18.88 -7.33
N ARG A 404 21.76 -18.19 -8.21
CA ARG A 404 20.35 -18.44 -8.49
C ARG A 404 20.08 -19.94 -8.68
N PRO A 405 19.02 -20.50 -8.07
CA PRO A 405 18.66 -21.91 -8.27
C PRO A 405 18.37 -22.21 -9.74
N ALA A 406 18.56 -23.47 -10.14
CA ALA A 406 18.09 -23.93 -11.43
C ALA A 406 16.57 -23.67 -11.56
N PRO A 407 16.07 -23.36 -12.76
CA PRO A 407 14.63 -23.27 -12.99
C PRO A 407 13.92 -24.53 -12.44
N PRO A 408 12.83 -24.37 -11.68
CA PRO A 408 12.05 -25.51 -11.21
C PRO A 408 11.56 -26.37 -12.38
N ASP A 409 11.56 -27.70 -12.21
CA ASP A 409 11.04 -28.64 -13.20
C ASP A 409 9.51 -28.60 -13.22
N VAL A 410 9.00 -27.60 -13.93
CA VAL A 410 7.57 -27.41 -14.12
C VAL A 410 7.31 -27.35 -15.63
N ALA A 411 6.34 -28.14 -16.08
CA ALA A 411 5.86 -28.10 -17.46
C ALA A 411 4.94 -26.88 -17.69
N GLN A 412 5.16 -26.18 -18.81
CA GLN A 412 4.27 -25.12 -19.29
C GLN A 412 2.83 -25.64 -19.50
N PRO A 413 1.81 -24.77 -19.33
CA PRO A 413 0.44 -25.13 -19.65
C PRO A 413 0.26 -25.40 -21.15
N ARG A 414 -0.81 -26.10 -21.51
CA ARG A 414 -1.17 -26.34 -22.92
C ARG A 414 -1.43 -25.05 -23.70
N ARG A 415 -1.92 -24.03 -23.02
CA ARG A 415 -2.17 -22.69 -23.56
C ARG A 415 -1.73 -21.66 -22.53
N MET A 416 -0.95 -20.69 -22.96
CA MET A 416 -0.59 -19.55 -22.12
C MET A 416 -1.76 -18.57 -22.04
N PRO A 417 -2.19 -18.15 -20.84
CA PRO A 417 -3.09 -17.01 -20.70
C PRO A 417 -2.39 -15.73 -21.20
N GLU A 418 -3.16 -14.83 -21.81
CA GLU A 418 -2.66 -13.54 -22.28
C GLU A 418 -3.15 -12.42 -21.35
N PRO A 419 -2.24 -11.64 -20.74
CA PRO A 419 -2.60 -10.47 -19.95
C PRO A 419 -3.46 -9.49 -20.74
N VAL A 420 -4.44 -8.87 -20.06
CA VAL A 420 -5.19 -7.76 -20.64
C VAL A 420 -4.24 -6.59 -20.80
N ALA A 421 -4.13 -6.06 -22.03
CA ALA A 421 -3.28 -4.90 -22.30
C ALA A 421 -3.79 -3.68 -21.51
N ALA A 422 -2.99 -3.23 -20.53
CA ALA A 422 -3.27 -2.09 -19.67
C ALA A 422 -2.04 -1.16 -19.61
N PRO A 423 -2.21 0.12 -19.25
CA PRO A 423 -1.09 1.01 -18.95
C PRO A 423 -0.20 0.40 -17.86
N MET A 424 1.11 0.63 -17.95
CA MET A 424 2.06 0.24 -16.90
C MET A 424 2.41 1.44 -16.05
N GLY A 425 2.66 1.20 -14.76
CA GLY A 425 3.12 2.23 -13.82
C GLY A 425 2.17 2.44 -12.67
N ARG A 426 2.65 3.14 -11.64
CA ARG A 426 1.89 3.40 -10.40
C ARG A 426 0.62 4.24 -10.60
N ASP A 427 0.52 4.94 -11.73
CA ASP A 427 -0.66 5.75 -12.06
C ASP A 427 -1.69 4.96 -12.89
N ALA A 428 -1.44 3.68 -13.20
CA ALA A 428 -2.31 2.85 -14.02
C ALA A 428 -3.52 2.26 -13.26
N PHE A 429 -3.60 2.44 -11.94
CA PHE A 429 -4.69 1.90 -11.14
C PHE A 429 -6.01 2.61 -11.43
N ARG A 430 -7.03 1.81 -11.71
CA ARG A 430 -8.43 2.23 -11.84
C ARG A 430 -9.26 1.41 -10.87
N ILE A 431 -9.65 2.01 -9.75
CA ILE A 431 -10.44 1.32 -8.71
C ILE A 431 -11.86 1.87 -8.75
N GLY A 432 -12.80 1.01 -9.13
CA GLY A 432 -14.23 1.26 -9.10
C GLY A 432 -14.87 0.88 -7.77
N PRO A 433 -16.21 0.95 -7.66
CA PRO A 433 -16.93 0.68 -6.41
C PRO A 433 -16.80 -0.78 -5.93
N TYR A 434 -16.30 -1.68 -6.77
CA TYR A 434 -16.18 -3.10 -6.46
C TYR A 434 -14.74 -3.61 -6.65
N GLY A 435 -13.75 -2.72 -6.73
CA GLY A 435 -12.36 -3.03 -7.01
C GLY A 435 -11.94 -2.68 -8.44
N PRO A 436 -10.95 -3.39 -9.01
CA PRO A 436 -10.21 -2.93 -10.17
C PRO A 436 -11.06 -2.97 -11.44
N LEU A 437 -10.94 -1.92 -12.25
CA LEU A 437 -11.62 -1.74 -13.53
C LEU A 437 -10.68 -2.06 -14.67
N GLN A 438 -11.12 -2.90 -15.60
CA GLN A 438 -10.37 -3.19 -16.81
C GLN A 438 -10.32 -1.95 -17.73
N PRO A 439 -9.35 -1.89 -18.67
CA PRO A 439 -9.26 -0.78 -19.62
C PRO A 439 -10.52 -0.54 -20.46
N SER A 440 -11.32 -1.60 -20.67
CA SER A 440 -12.60 -1.56 -21.37
C SER A 440 -13.77 -1.08 -20.51
N ASP A 441 -13.62 -1.06 -19.19
CA ASP A 441 -14.69 -0.74 -18.27
C ASP A 441 -14.89 0.78 -18.21
N ALA A 442 -16.15 1.20 -18.13
CA ALA A 442 -16.55 2.57 -17.89
C ALA A 442 -17.07 2.73 -16.47
N ALA A 443 -16.74 3.84 -15.82
CA ALA A 443 -17.27 4.17 -14.51
C ALA A 443 -17.26 5.68 -14.26
N VAL A 444 -18.23 6.15 -13.48
CA VAL A 444 -18.23 7.51 -12.93
C VAL A 444 -18.24 7.40 -11.42
N LEU A 445 -17.21 7.97 -10.77
CA LEU A 445 -17.06 7.91 -9.33
C LEU A 445 -17.01 9.30 -8.74
N PRO A 446 -17.66 9.52 -7.60
CA PRO A 446 -17.50 10.77 -6.89
C PRO A 446 -16.09 10.88 -6.29
N GLU A 447 -15.35 11.93 -6.66
CA GLU A 447 -14.17 12.36 -5.91
C GLU A 447 -14.63 13.17 -4.69
N SER A 448 -15.52 14.13 -4.93
CA SER A 448 -16.27 14.84 -3.89
C SER A 448 -17.68 15.11 -4.41
N LEU A 449 -18.71 14.72 -3.64
CA LEU A 449 -20.12 15.04 -3.97
C LEU A 449 -20.78 15.98 -2.97
N GLU A 450 -20.08 16.25 -1.87
CA GLU A 450 -20.62 16.87 -0.69
C GLU A 450 -19.60 17.87 -0.16
N GLY A 451 -20.12 19.00 0.32
CA GLY A 451 -19.30 20.09 0.84
C GLY A 451 -18.97 21.15 -0.22
N GLY A 452 -19.30 22.38 0.13
CA GLY A 452 -18.85 23.58 -0.56
C GLY A 452 -19.49 23.93 -1.90
N ARG A 453 -18.85 24.86 -2.62
CA ARG A 453 -19.34 25.40 -3.91
C ARG A 453 -19.14 24.48 -5.11
N SER A 454 -18.45 23.35 -4.97
CA SER A 454 -18.21 22.44 -6.10
C SER A 454 -18.00 20.99 -5.69
N ALA A 455 -18.47 20.09 -6.53
CA ALA A 455 -18.23 18.65 -6.50
C ALA A 455 -17.34 18.24 -7.67
N THR A 456 -16.56 17.18 -7.51
CA THR A 456 -15.74 16.61 -8.59
C THR A 456 -16.07 15.13 -8.78
N LEU A 457 -16.21 14.73 -10.03
CA LEU A 457 -16.44 13.35 -10.46
C LEU A 457 -15.23 12.88 -11.25
N PHE A 458 -14.71 11.71 -10.92
CA PHE A 458 -13.84 10.97 -11.82
C PHE A 458 -14.65 10.24 -12.86
N VAL A 459 -14.18 10.30 -14.09
CA VAL A 459 -14.73 9.58 -15.23
C VAL A 459 -13.64 8.62 -15.71
N PHE A 460 -13.89 7.33 -15.60
CA PHE A 460 -13.12 6.29 -16.27
C PHE A 460 -13.85 5.93 -17.55
N ALA A 461 -13.20 6.11 -18.69
CA ALA A 461 -13.84 5.89 -19.98
C ALA A 461 -12.87 5.26 -20.98
N PRO A 462 -13.28 4.19 -21.69
CA PRO A 462 -12.49 3.64 -22.79
C PRO A 462 -12.51 4.53 -24.05
N GLY A 463 -13.35 5.56 -24.08
CA GLY A 463 -13.58 6.40 -25.25
C GLY A 463 -14.19 7.76 -24.92
N PRO A 464 -14.90 8.40 -25.87
CA PRO A 464 -15.51 9.71 -25.67
C PRO A 464 -16.68 9.64 -24.69
N TRP A 465 -16.90 10.73 -23.96
CA TRP A 465 -18.01 10.90 -23.04
C TRP A 465 -18.50 12.35 -23.05
N GLU A 466 -19.76 12.55 -22.69
CA GLU A 466 -20.39 13.87 -22.59
C GLU A 466 -21.37 13.95 -21.42
N VAL A 467 -21.51 15.15 -20.85
CA VAL A 467 -22.56 15.46 -19.87
C VAL A 467 -23.82 15.80 -20.66
N CYS A 468 -24.74 14.85 -20.76
CA CYS A 468 -25.93 14.95 -21.62
C CYS A 468 -27.06 15.74 -20.97
N THR A 469 -27.23 15.57 -19.67
CA THR A 469 -28.29 16.23 -18.91
C THR A 469 -27.71 16.79 -17.62
N THR A 470 -28.24 17.93 -17.22
CA THR A 470 -27.92 18.60 -15.96
C THR A 470 -29.18 19.22 -15.39
N SER A 471 -29.33 19.18 -14.07
CA SER A 471 -30.40 19.82 -13.32
C SER A 471 -29.86 20.40 -12.02
N GLY A 472 -30.51 21.46 -11.53
CA GLY A 472 -30.02 22.30 -10.43
C GLY A 472 -29.30 23.55 -10.95
N ASP A 473 -29.12 24.54 -10.07
CA ASP A 473 -28.41 25.80 -10.36
C ASP A 473 -26.89 25.57 -10.35
N VAL A 474 -26.41 24.69 -11.24
CA VAL A 474 -25.02 24.27 -11.34
C VAL A 474 -24.46 24.41 -12.75
N GLU A 475 -23.16 24.67 -12.83
CA GLU A 475 -22.35 24.67 -14.04
C GLU A 475 -21.43 23.45 -14.03
N VAL A 476 -21.18 22.85 -15.20
CA VAL A 476 -20.38 21.62 -15.31
C VAL A 476 -19.24 21.82 -16.30
N GLU A 477 -18.01 21.49 -15.87
CA GLU A 477 -16.82 21.63 -16.71
C GLU A 477 -15.82 20.47 -16.49
N PRO A 478 -15.26 19.87 -17.55
CA PRO A 478 -15.68 20.02 -18.94
C PRO A 478 -16.98 19.25 -19.20
N ALA A 479 -17.80 19.74 -20.13
CA ALA A 479 -19.04 19.05 -20.52
C ALA A 479 -18.81 17.83 -21.42
N ARG A 480 -17.58 17.59 -21.89
CA ARG A 480 -17.19 16.45 -22.72
C ARG A 480 -15.71 16.16 -22.58
N GLY A 481 -15.34 14.90 -22.82
CA GLY A 481 -13.96 14.46 -22.81
C GLY A 481 -13.78 13.16 -23.58
N SER A 482 -12.58 12.62 -23.54
CA SER A 482 -12.25 11.31 -24.09
C SER A 482 -11.17 10.66 -23.26
N GLY A 483 -11.35 9.38 -22.92
CA GLY A 483 -10.50 8.72 -21.94
C GLY A 483 -10.83 9.15 -20.51
N ASP A 484 -9.97 8.74 -19.58
CA ASP A 484 -10.12 9.10 -18.17
C ASP A 484 -10.06 10.62 -17.98
N GLY A 485 -10.88 11.14 -17.07
CA GLY A 485 -10.98 12.57 -16.83
C GLY A 485 -11.67 12.91 -15.52
N ARG A 486 -11.80 14.22 -15.28
CA ARG A 486 -12.56 14.77 -14.17
C ARG A 486 -13.63 15.69 -14.69
N VAL A 487 -14.81 15.64 -14.09
CA VAL A 487 -15.93 16.56 -14.29
C VAL A 487 -16.15 17.32 -13.00
N VAL A 488 -16.06 18.64 -13.06
CA VAL A 488 -16.32 19.52 -11.92
C VAL A 488 -17.72 20.09 -12.07
N VAL A 489 -18.55 19.91 -11.04
CA VAL A 489 -19.88 20.50 -10.89
C VAL A 489 -19.74 21.67 -9.93
N ARG A 490 -20.08 22.89 -10.35
CA ARG A 490 -19.96 24.10 -9.54
C ARG A 490 -21.32 24.74 -9.34
N ALA A 491 -21.58 25.29 -8.16
CA ALA A 491 -22.73 26.16 -7.95
C ALA A 491 -22.60 27.39 -8.85
N ALA A 492 -23.66 27.73 -9.60
CA ALA A 492 -23.68 28.93 -10.43
C ALA A 492 -23.33 30.17 -9.60
N ALA A 493 -22.75 31.20 -10.22
CA ALA A 493 -22.37 32.42 -9.50
C ALA A 493 -23.57 33.10 -8.80
N SER A 494 -24.78 32.95 -9.37
CA SER A 494 -26.04 33.44 -8.82
C SER A 494 -26.66 32.56 -7.73
N ALA A 495 -26.06 31.42 -7.42
CA ALA A 495 -26.70 30.42 -6.58
C ALA A 495 -26.74 30.85 -5.10
N PRO A 496 -27.88 30.66 -4.41
CA PRO A 496 -28.07 31.08 -3.02
C PRO A 496 -27.21 30.29 -2.04
N ALA A 497 -26.91 30.87 -0.87
CA ALA A 497 -26.14 30.25 0.23
C ALA A 497 -26.97 29.22 1.02
N ARG A 498 -27.52 28.24 0.31
CA ARG A 498 -28.32 27.13 0.83
C ARG A 498 -27.93 25.83 0.13
N PRO A 499 -28.27 24.66 0.68
CA PRO A 499 -28.09 23.38 0.00
C PRO A 499 -28.66 23.39 -1.43
N LEU A 500 -27.84 23.01 -2.40
CA LEU A 500 -28.17 22.96 -3.83
C LEU A 500 -28.10 21.52 -4.34
N PRO A 501 -29.22 20.79 -4.39
CA PRO A 501 -29.24 19.49 -5.03
C PRO A 501 -29.00 19.64 -6.54
N PHE A 502 -28.28 18.69 -7.11
CA PHE A 502 -28.08 18.60 -8.55
C PHE A 502 -28.20 17.15 -9.01
N THR A 503 -28.55 17.00 -10.29
CA THR A 503 -28.43 15.74 -11.00
C THR A 503 -27.76 15.97 -12.34
N LEU A 504 -26.97 15.02 -12.80
CA LEU A 504 -26.43 15.01 -14.15
C LEU A 504 -26.32 13.59 -14.69
N GLU A 505 -26.30 13.45 -16.00
CA GLU A 505 -26.02 12.17 -16.66
C GLU A 505 -24.78 12.31 -17.52
N ILE A 506 -23.79 11.45 -17.26
CA ILE A 506 -22.65 11.28 -18.16
C ILE A 506 -22.97 10.15 -19.13
N CYS A 507 -23.02 10.48 -20.42
CA CYS A 507 -23.20 9.53 -21.50
C CYS A 507 -21.86 9.02 -22.00
N MET A 508 -21.80 7.71 -22.18
CA MET A 508 -20.73 7.03 -22.90
C MET A 508 -21.36 6.12 -23.96
N PRO A 509 -20.63 5.69 -25.01
CA PRO A 509 -21.18 4.80 -26.02
C PRO A 509 -21.84 3.54 -25.42
N GLY A 510 -23.17 3.48 -25.45
CA GLY A 510 -23.96 2.35 -24.97
C GLY A 510 -24.27 2.34 -23.46
N GLU A 511 -23.87 3.36 -22.70
CA GLU A 511 -24.06 3.40 -21.25
C GLU A 511 -24.37 4.82 -20.73
N LEU A 512 -25.19 4.90 -19.69
CA LEU A 512 -25.59 6.14 -19.02
C LEU A 512 -25.23 6.05 -17.54
N PHE A 513 -24.54 7.08 -17.05
CA PHE A 513 -24.13 7.18 -15.65
C PHE A 513 -24.86 8.35 -14.98
N PRO A 514 -26.00 8.08 -14.32
CA PRO A 514 -26.69 9.10 -13.54
C PRO A 514 -25.90 9.40 -12.27
N VAL A 515 -25.76 10.68 -11.98
CA VAL A 515 -25.12 11.20 -10.76
C VAL A 515 -26.07 12.18 -10.11
N SER A 516 -26.27 12.01 -8.80
CA SER A 516 -26.98 12.95 -7.95
C SER A 516 -26.08 13.37 -6.81
N GLY A 517 -26.11 14.65 -6.45
CA GLY A 517 -25.35 15.18 -5.34
C GLY A 517 -25.97 16.45 -4.77
N GLN A 518 -25.31 17.03 -3.78
CA GLN A 518 -25.74 18.28 -3.17
C GLN A 518 -24.52 19.15 -2.88
N LEU A 519 -24.50 20.34 -3.47
CA LEU A 519 -23.52 21.37 -3.14
C LEU A 519 -23.99 22.16 -1.92
N LEU A 520 -23.04 22.70 -1.16
CA LEU A 520 -23.31 23.59 -0.04
C LEU A 520 -22.47 24.86 -0.22
N PRO A 521 -22.92 25.82 -1.03
CA PRO A 521 -22.15 27.02 -1.42
C PRO A 521 -22.08 28.06 -0.30
N VAL A 522 -21.59 27.65 0.87
CA VAL A 522 -21.35 28.50 2.03
C VAL A 522 -19.87 28.84 2.11
N VAL A 523 -19.55 29.98 2.71
CA VAL A 523 -18.17 30.39 2.98
C VAL A 523 -17.87 30.08 4.45
N TRP A 524 -16.76 29.39 4.69
CA TRP A 524 -16.22 29.17 6.02
C TRP A 524 -15.17 30.23 6.33
N ASP A 525 -15.38 30.93 7.44
CA ASP A 525 -14.37 31.78 8.08
C ASP A 525 -13.52 30.91 9.00
N VAL A 526 -12.28 30.63 8.60
CA VAL A 526 -11.35 29.74 9.30
C VAL A 526 -10.21 30.55 9.91
N ALA A 527 -9.90 30.26 11.16
CA ALA A 527 -8.78 30.85 11.89
C ALA A 527 -7.96 29.77 12.59
N TRP A 528 -6.64 29.89 12.55
CA TRP A 528 -5.70 28.97 13.19
C TRP A 528 -4.94 29.65 14.32
N TYR A 529 -4.68 28.90 15.38
CA TYR A 529 -4.07 29.37 16.61
C TYR A 529 -2.93 28.42 17.02
N LEU A 530 -1.87 28.95 17.60
CA LEU A 530 -0.80 28.11 18.16
C LEU A 530 -1.10 27.81 19.62
N LEU A 531 -0.92 26.56 20.02
CA LEU A 531 -1.02 26.17 21.42
C LEU A 531 0.28 26.46 22.15
N ASP A 532 0.22 27.05 23.34
CA ASP A 532 1.40 27.37 24.16
C ASP A 532 1.92 26.17 24.97
N ALA A 533 1.09 25.13 25.12
CA ALA A 533 1.39 23.90 25.84
C ALA A 533 0.83 22.68 25.08
N ASP A 534 1.15 21.49 25.57
CA ASP A 534 0.50 20.25 25.14
C ASP A 534 -0.93 20.21 25.71
N PRO A 535 -1.98 20.13 24.86
CA PRO A 535 -3.37 20.14 25.32
C PRO A 535 -3.76 18.90 26.12
N LEU A 536 -3.01 17.79 26.07
CA LEU A 536 -3.24 16.63 26.93
C LEU A 536 -2.78 16.89 28.36
N ALA A 537 -1.66 17.59 28.52
CA ALA A 537 -1.13 17.99 29.82
C ALA A 537 -1.86 19.21 30.39
N GLU A 538 -2.23 20.17 29.52
CA GLU A 538 -2.91 21.41 29.86
C GLU A 538 -4.12 21.65 28.94
N PRO A 539 -5.29 21.07 29.24
CA PRO A 539 -6.50 21.22 28.42
C PRO A 539 -6.98 22.66 28.22
N GLU A 540 -6.66 23.55 29.17
CA GLU A 540 -6.98 24.99 29.14
C GLU A 540 -6.22 25.75 28.02
N SER A 541 -5.11 25.20 27.51
CA SER A 541 -4.26 25.83 26.47
C SER A 541 -5.03 26.19 25.20
N VAL A 542 -5.97 25.34 24.78
CA VAL A 542 -6.81 25.61 23.60
C VAL A 542 -7.75 26.80 23.85
N GLY A 543 -8.33 26.87 25.06
CA GLY A 543 -9.18 27.99 25.47
C GLY A 543 -8.39 29.31 25.50
N ARG A 544 -7.16 29.30 26.03
CA ARG A 544 -6.26 30.46 26.00
C ARG A 544 -5.92 30.88 24.57
N ALA A 545 -5.59 29.92 23.71
CA ALA A 545 -5.26 30.18 22.30
C ALA A 545 -6.43 30.87 21.58
N PHE A 546 -7.65 30.36 21.78
CA PHE A 546 -8.87 30.93 21.21
C PHE A 546 -9.28 32.30 21.76
N ALA A 547 -8.78 32.69 22.93
CA ALA A 547 -8.94 34.04 23.49
C ALA A 547 -7.89 35.03 22.95
N GLY A 548 -6.82 34.53 22.33
CA GLY A 548 -5.78 35.33 21.68
C GLY A 548 -6.06 35.63 20.21
N GLU A 549 -5.05 36.17 19.53
CA GLU A 549 -5.08 36.38 18.08
C GLU A 549 -4.67 35.11 17.32
N PRO A 550 -5.38 34.74 16.24
CA PRO A 550 -4.96 33.66 15.38
C PRO A 550 -3.73 34.06 14.57
N VAL A 551 -2.89 33.07 14.29
CA VAL A 551 -1.67 33.22 13.48
C VAL A 551 -1.95 33.27 11.99
N ALA A 552 -3.08 32.71 11.56
CA ALA A 552 -3.52 32.73 10.17
C ALA A 552 -5.06 32.74 10.09
N ARG A 553 -5.59 33.31 9.01
CA ARG A 553 -7.03 33.34 8.70
C ARG A 553 -7.23 33.07 7.22
N GLN A 554 -8.28 32.34 6.88
CA GLN A 554 -8.65 32.07 5.49
C GLN A 554 -10.17 31.96 5.35
N ARG A 555 -10.68 32.42 4.19
CA ARG A 555 -12.03 32.08 3.72
C ARG A 555 -11.95 30.94 2.74
N VAL A 556 -12.72 29.89 2.98
CA VAL A 556 -12.78 28.71 2.11
C VAL A 556 -14.22 28.36 1.77
N ASP A 557 -14.41 27.87 0.55
CA ASP A 557 -15.72 27.45 0.07
C ASP A 557 -16.10 26.05 0.58
N ALA A 558 -15.17 25.30 1.18
CA ALA A 558 -15.42 24.01 1.80
C ALA A 558 -14.48 23.82 3.00
N LEU A 559 -14.96 23.20 4.08
CA LEU A 559 -14.10 22.77 5.17
C LEU A 559 -13.55 21.38 4.83
N LEU A 560 -12.44 21.36 4.10
CA LEU A 560 -11.73 20.13 3.70
C LEU A 560 -10.22 20.38 3.77
N PHE A 561 -9.60 19.92 4.83
CA PHE A 561 -8.19 20.11 5.12
C PHE A 561 -7.49 18.78 5.44
N PRO A 562 -7.11 18.00 4.42
CA PRO A 562 -6.38 16.75 4.60
C PRO A 562 -4.88 17.02 4.69
N TRP A 563 -4.42 17.67 5.76
CA TRP A 563 -3.02 18.07 5.90
C TRP A 563 -2.06 16.89 5.99
N ARG A 564 -2.53 15.71 6.42
CA ARG A 564 -1.71 14.49 6.63
C ARG A 564 -0.56 14.84 7.59
N ALA A 565 0.68 14.46 7.31
CA ALA A 565 1.84 14.85 8.13
C ALA A 565 2.25 16.36 7.99
N GLY A 566 1.37 17.21 7.45
CA GLY A 566 1.60 18.64 7.21
C GLY A 566 0.73 19.54 8.08
N SER A 567 0.62 20.81 7.70
CA SER A 567 -0.17 21.83 8.41
C SER A 567 -0.72 22.90 7.47
N PRO A 568 -1.61 23.79 7.96
CA PRO A 568 -1.94 25.01 7.24
C PRO A 568 -0.69 25.85 6.90
N PRO A 569 -0.66 26.56 5.77
CA PRO A 569 0.46 27.42 5.41
C PRO A 569 0.79 28.44 6.52
N GLY A 570 2.03 28.46 6.98
CA GLY A 570 2.50 29.38 8.04
C GLY A 570 2.15 28.94 9.47
N VAL A 571 1.56 27.76 9.64
CA VAL A 571 1.30 27.11 10.93
C VAL A 571 2.26 25.94 11.09
N ARG A 572 2.76 25.68 12.29
CA ARG A 572 3.60 24.50 12.57
C ARG A 572 2.77 23.20 12.48
N ALA A 573 3.46 22.08 12.20
CA ALA A 573 2.85 20.76 12.02
C ALA A 573 1.98 20.34 13.21
N ASP A 574 2.53 20.44 14.43
CA ASP A 574 1.88 19.94 15.65
C ASP A 574 1.46 21.09 16.57
N ARG A 575 0.49 20.82 17.46
CA ARG A 575 0.04 21.74 18.54
C ARG A 575 -0.50 23.07 18.01
N PHE A 576 -1.52 22.97 17.18
CA PHE A 576 -2.33 24.09 16.75
C PHE A 576 -3.82 23.82 17.03
N ALA A 577 -4.63 24.87 17.02
CA ALA A 577 -6.08 24.77 17.06
C ALA A 577 -6.70 25.51 15.88
N THR A 578 -7.84 25.01 15.41
CA THR A 578 -8.61 25.59 14.32
C THR A 578 -9.98 26.00 14.83
N ARG A 579 -10.46 27.17 14.44
CA ARG A 579 -11.85 27.57 14.59
C ARG A 579 -12.42 27.91 13.23
N ALA A 580 -13.42 27.15 12.80
CA ALA A 580 -14.14 27.35 11.55
C ALA A 580 -15.59 27.76 11.84
N ARG A 581 -16.06 28.83 11.20
CA ARG A 581 -17.43 29.34 11.34
C ARG A 581 -18.09 29.49 9.99
N THR A 582 -19.37 29.15 9.91
CA THR A 582 -20.19 29.46 8.75
C THR A 582 -21.64 29.72 9.17
N GLU A 583 -22.39 30.34 8.27
CA GLU A 583 -23.83 30.52 8.41
C GLU A 583 -24.51 29.97 7.16
N VAL A 584 -25.55 29.16 7.36
CA VAL A 584 -26.22 28.43 6.29
C VAL A 584 -27.74 28.60 6.40
N ASP A 585 -28.39 28.87 5.28
CA ASP A 585 -29.85 28.87 5.21
C ASP A 585 -30.35 27.46 4.87
N LEU A 586 -31.10 26.85 5.78
CA LEU A 586 -31.61 25.48 5.66
C LEU A 586 -33.15 25.47 5.62
N PRO A 587 -33.78 24.61 4.80
CA PRO A 587 -35.18 24.27 5.00
C PRO A 587 -35.36 23.39 6.25
N ALA A 588 -36.56 23.42 6.82
CA ALA A 588 -36.91 22.57 7.94
C ALA A 588 -36.73 21.08 7.59
N GLY A 589 -36.21 20.32 8.54
CA GLY A 589 -36.07 18.87 8.42
C GLY A 589 -34.92 18.31 9.23
N ARG A 590 -34.65 17.03 9.00
CA ARG A 590 -33.54 16.32 9.62
C ARG A 590 -32.28 16.46 8.78
N TRP A 591 -31.20 16.85 9.44
CA TRP A 591 -29.90 17.06 8.85
C TRP A 591 -28.87 16.19 9.55
N ARG A 592 -27.91 15.67 8.79
CA ARG A 592 -26.75 14.96 9.34
C ARG A 592 -25.51 15.80 9.09
N LEU A 593 -24.81 16.11 10.17
CA LEU A 593 -23.49 16.74 10.14
C LEU A 593 -22.45 15.67 10.41
N ARG A 594 -21.55 15.44 9.46
CA ARG A 594 -20.35 14.60 9.60
C ARG A 594 -19.13 15.50 9.74
N VAL A 595 -18.23 15.16 10.65
CA VAL A 595 -16.95 15.84 10.81
C VAL A 595 -15.85 14.80 10.95
N THR A 596 -14.83 14.87 10.10
CA THR A 596 -13.61 14.05 10.22
C THR A 596 -12.52 14.90 10.83
N SER A 597 -11.89 14.43 11.89
CA SER A 597 -10.78 15.13 12.56
C SER A 597 -9.63 14.22 12.98
N ASP A 598 -8.45 14.81 13.02
CA ASP A 598 -7.24 14.34 13.68
C ASP A 598 -6.57 15.60 14.24
N ASP A 599 -6.45 15.82 15.56
CA ASP A 599 -7.07 15.11 16.68
C ASP A 599 -8.49 15.68 17.03
N GLY A 600 -8.64 16.31 18.20
CA GLY A 600 -9.90 16.60 18.86
C GLY A 600 -10.83 17.54 18.09
N VAL A 601 -12.14 17.33 18.21
CA VAL A 601 -13.17 18.15 17.57
C VAL A 601 -14.37 18.44 18.47
N ARG A 602 -14.94 19.63 18.31
CA ARG A 602 -16.17 20.08 18.95
C ARG A 602 -16.99 20.87 17.95
N VAL A 603 -18.29 20.62 17.91
CA VAL A 603 -19.21 21.30 17.01
C VAL A 603 -20.35 21.94 17.78
N ARG A 604 -20.63 23.20 17.43
CA ARG A 604 -21.78 23.95 17.91
C ARG A 604 -22.68 24.36 16.75
N VAL A 605 -23.98 24.16 16.91
CA VAL A 605 -25.02 24.65 16.00
C VAL A 605 -25.94 25.58 16.78
N ASP A 606 -26.12 26.81 16.29
CA ASP A 606 -26.85 27.89 16.96
C ASP A 606 -26.40 28.11 18.41
N GLY A 607 -25.08 28.01 18.63
CA GLY A 607 -24.45 28.15 19.94
C GLY A 607 -24.61 26.96 20.88
N ARG A 608 -25.36 25.91 20.50
CA ARG A 608 -25.50 24.67 21.28
C ARG A 608 -24.47 23.66 20.82
N GLU A 609 -23.76 23.06 21.78
CA GLU A 609 -22.85 21.96 21.51
C GLU A 609 -23.64 20.71 21.11
N VAL A 610 -23.30 20.13 19.94
CA VAL A 610 -24.03 18.99 19.35
C VAL A 610 -23.15 17.76 19.12
N LEU A 611 -21.82 17.94 19.04
CA LEU A 611 -20.85 16.87 18.83
C LEU A 611 -19.56 17.23 19.56
N VAL A 612 -19.01 16.28 20.32
CA VAL A 612 -17.71 16.42 20.99
C VAL A 612 -16.96 15.10 20.93
N ASN A 613 -15.77 15.14 20.35
CA ASN A 613 -14.75 14.13 20.51
C ASN A 613 -13.43 14.85 20.79
N TRP A 614 -13.23 15.24 22.05
CA TRP A 614 -12.08 16.07 22.47
C TRP A 614 -10.90 15.21 22.96
N THR A 615 -10.60 14.11 22.26
CA THR A 615 -9.56 13.13 22.61
C THR A 615 -8.44 13.10 21.58
N ARG A 616 -7.30 12.48 21.90
CA ARG A 616 -6.25 12.17 20.91
C ARG A 616 -6.67 10.95 20.08
N HIS A 617 -6.75 11.10 18.76
CA HIS A 617 -7.18 10.06 17.84
C HIS A 617 -6.72 10.39 16.41
N GLY A 618 -6.30 9.37 15.66
CA GLY A 618 -6.09 9.53 14.22
C GLY A 618 -7.40 9.82 13.47
N PRO A 619 -7.37 10.03 12.14
CA PRO A 619 -8.51 10.58 11.39
C PRO A 619 -9.79 9.77 11.61
N THR A 620 -10.73 10.34 12.35
CA THR A 620 -11.97 9.69 12.77
C THR A 620 -13.16 10.51 12.30
N GLU A 621 -14.17 9.85 11.72
CA GLU A 621 -15.43 10.50 11.34
C GLU A 621 -16.44 10.38 12.48
N ASP A 622 -16.81 11.52 13.05
CA ASP A 622 -17.93 11.67 13.97
C ASP A 622 -19.17 12.22 13.23
N LYS A 623 -20.37 11.81 13.65
CA LYS A 623 -21.62 12.27 13.04
C LYS A 623 -22.72 12.54 14.05
N VAL A 624 -23.53 13.56 13.77
CA VAL A 624 -24.73 13.91 14.54
C VAL A 624 -25.91 14.19 13.61
N GLU A 625 -27.09 13.74 14.02
CA GLU A 625 -28.35 14.09 13.36
C GLU A 625 -29.09 15.16 14.16
N LEU A 626 -29.59 16.18 13.46
CA LEU A 626 -30.21 17.38 14.02
C LEU A 626 -31.54 17.62 13.31
N ASP A 627 -32.62 17.76 14.07
CA ASP A 627 -33.88 18.29 13.54
C ASP A 627 -33.81 19.83 13.63
N LEU A 628 -33.73 20.49 12.48
CA LEU A 628 -33.57 21.94 12.35
C LEU A 628 -34.82 22.56 11.74
N GLU A 629 -35.20 23.74 12.24
CA GLU A 629 -36.27 24.55 11.67
C GLU A 629 -35.84 25.20 10.34
N ALA A 630 -36.79 25.77 9.60
CA ALA A 630 -36.43 26.55 8.42
C ALA A 630 -35.81 27.89 8.85
N GLY A 631 -34.62 28.22 8.32
CA GLY A 631 -33.98 29.49 8.57
C GLY A 631 -32.46 29.45 8.52
N ARG A 632 -31.85 30.50 9.07
CA ARG A 632 -30.41 30.70 9.13
C ARG A 632 -29.84 30.04 10.37
N HIS A 633 -28.88 29.14 10.19
CA HIS A 633 -28.20 28.43 11.26
C HIS A 633 -26.72 28.78 11.29
N ALA A 634 -26.18 29.02 12.49
CA ALA A 634 -24.75 29.26 12.69
C ALA A 634 -24.06 27.94 13.07
N ILE A 635 -23.01 27.57 12.34
CA ILE A 635 -22.20 26.39 12.63
C ILE A 635 -20.80 26.84 13.01
N GLU A 636 -20.31 26.38 14.15
CA GLU A 636 -18.95 26.58 14.62
C GLU A 636 -18.30 25.23 14.90
N ILE A 637 -17.12 25.01 14.32
CA ILE A 637 -16.30 23.82 14.55
C ILE A 637 -14.98 24.28 15.16
N GLU A 638 -14.68 23.76 16.34
CA GLU A 638 -13.38 23.88 17.01
C GLU A 638 -12.64 22.56 16.83
N HIS A 639 -11.36 22.63 16.48
CA HIS A 639 -10.48 21.49 16.28
C HIS A 639 -9.13 21.74 16.96
N MET A 640 -8.49 20.67 17.46
CA MET A 640 -7.13 20.71 17.99
C MET A 640 -6.28 19.61 17.34
N GLU A 641 -5.07 19.98 16.95
CA GLU A 641 -4.03 19.06 16.47
C GLU A 641 -2.94 18.94 17.53
N ILE A 642 -2.63 17.72 17.97
CA ILE A 642 -1.66 17.48 19.04
C ILE A 642 -0.32 17.06 18.45
N ASP A 643 -0.31 15.98 17.66
CA ASP A 643 0.87 15.45 16.96
C ASP A 643 0.56 14.53 15.77
N GLY A 644 1.49 14.50 14.80
CA GLY A 644 1.52 13.44 13.79
C GLY A 644 0.75 13.77 12.52
N TRP A 645 -0.41 13.13 12.29
CA TRP A 645 -1.26 13.41 11.14
C TRP A 645 -2.30 14.46 11.54
N ALA A 646 -2.67 15.34 10.61
CA ALA A 646 -3.66 16.38 10.86
C ALA A 646 -4.76 16.33 9.79
N TRP A 647 -6.01 16.39 10.22
CA TRP A 647 -7.18 16.37 9.34
C TRP A 647 -8.32 17.20 9.93
N LEU A 648 -9.00 17.98 9.09
CA LEU A 648 -10.28 18.60 9.45
C LEU A 648 -11.19 18.69 8.22
N GLU A 649 -12.36 18.07 8.30
CA GLU A 649 -13.33 18.04 7.21
C GLU A 649 -14.75 18.06 7.76
N ALA A 650 -15.68 18.79 7.15
CA ALA A 650 -17.08 18.78 7.56
C ALA A 650 -18.06 18.75 6.40
N HIS A 651 -19.12 17.95 6.55
CA HIS A 651 -20.18 17.73 5.57
C HIS A 651 -21.55 17.86 6.21
N LEU A 652 -22.47 18.53 5.54
CA LEU A 652 -23.87 18.67 5.98
C LEU A 652 -24.80 18.18 4.87
N GLU A 653 -25.59 17.16 5.18
CA GLU A 653 -26.56 16.56 4.27
C GLU A 653 -27.95 16.50 4.89
N ARG A 654 -28.98 16.45 4.05
CA ARG A 654 -30.35 16.20 4.50
C ARG A 654 -30.55 14.70 4.65
N VAL A 655 -31.13 14.27 5.77
CA VAL A 655 -31.52 12.86 5.94
C VAL A 655 -32.86 12.65 5.23
N PRO A 656 -32.97 11.66 4.31
CA PRO A 656 -34.19 11.38 3.55
C PRO A 656 -35.42 11.08 4.39
#